data_AF-A0A5D3FFX0-F1
#
_entry.id   AF-A0A5D3FFX0-F1
#
_cell.length_a   1.000
_cell.length_b   1.000
_cell.length_c   1.000
_cell.angle_alpha   90.00
_cell.angle_beta   90.00
_cell.angle_gamma   90.00
#
_symmetry.space_group_name_H-M   'P 1'
#
loop_
_entity.id
_entity.type
_entity.pdbx_description
1 polymer ?
#
loop_
_entity_poly.entity_id
_entity_poly.type
_entity_poly.pdbx_seq_one_letter_code
_entity_poly.pdbx_strand_id
1 'polypeptide(L)'
;MNGAAGHPFHNIAKDHSNVANQGIVNGDVHLYVTSDDAPPRERLEKARNCLAAGMATPARVWLRELFTSGADTSNEVLYYWILAIVSQRTLADLNEEEYGDLNNAFAYVHRNPTDTWSAAIEVIRRFIELRHRQETAEETDPADLEKARECFGGLMVERQVEIQFHLKRIETGATQDAVEEVEAEQVRVNRMRPSRRHRVWKYFEPVPEQPRARMPEEPRLTSVQVFLAVLGLPTLAFGFLLPLVKVFSQKPAFVLVLLIPIATGGALLGYFGPRCVPSRYVPFDTDSPLDRAFRASIRDTVDRIFTDTGRPAGGYRLVWIARTRRIRSLLAKELARLYAVPRIRPGGIDWLIRWHAEQTFQRWRAGDLRERDRSVTDILGVVLGAVAGGLGTLVLLGAAVLVMKAAVLLVLLMLPGGAALTAGSRLDVYLLRLRRLPAERDLAQRRWNAEYQEYVRWAGVLSDRPTDVEMADWLNYDEIHLMTMVRKQYRLANVDVIEYAVLTEPAPGARRARVRRGPWRYSAYIVWLYLLTEAGVRQVTVQLDFATGVASNQERTTFRYDAIASAGIQEIGIGFADGRREVLPLDGRLLVSKNFTLALLNGQNFHVGIESLSEARGEQDDVDWLVHLSLDGTVADSALRLLEEVAAEGGERVSQSRRRRGFPPFAGPDKERDA
;
A
#
# COMPACT_ATOMS: atom_id res chain seq x y z
N MET A 1 -2.91 -27.54 38.26
CA MET A 1 -1.52 -27.41 37.80
C MET A 1 -1.39 -28.15 36.49
N ASN A 2 -1.14 -27.43 35.40
CA ASN A 2 -0.31 -27.81 34.25
C ASN A 2 -0.54 -26.79 33.14
N GLY A 3 0.52 -26.03 32.84
CA GLY A 3 0.54 -24.98 31.83
C GLY A 3 0.72 -25.56 30.44
N ALA A 4 -0.08 -25.08 29.50
CA ALA A 4 0.21 -25.18 28.08
C ALA A 4 1.03 -23.95 27.68
N ALA A 5 2.33 -24.18 27.46
CA ALA A 5 3.22 -23.20 26.89
C ALA A 5 2.75 -22.84 25.48
N GLY A 6 2.29 -21.61 25.27
CA GLY A 6 2.08 -21.05 23.94
C GLY A 6 3.42 -20.94 23.24
N HIS A 7 3.69 -21.84 22.30
CA HIS A 7 4.84 -21.73 21.42
C HIS A 7 4.70 -20.45 20.57
N PRO A 8 5.66 -19.51 20.63
CA PRO A 8 5.65 -18.36 19.74
C PRO A 8 5.97 -18.85 18.32
N PHE A 9 5.04 -18.66 17.39
CA PHE A 9 5.26 -18.97 15.98
C PHE A 9 6.42 -18.13 15.44
N HIS A 10 7.56 -18.78 15.21
CA HIS A 10 8.71 -18.23 14.51
C HIS A 10 8.51 -18.45 13.02
N ASN A 11 8.28 -17.37 12.29
CA ASN A 11 8.24 -17.38 10.83
C ASN A 11 9.69 -17.30 10.33
N ILE A 12 10.37 -18.43 10.21
CA ILE A 12 11.69 -18.51 9.58
C ILE A 12 11.46 -18.83 8.10
N ALA A 13 11.73 -17.85 7.26
CA ALA A 13 11.83 -18.04 5.82
C ALA A 13 13.07 -18.89 5.53
N LYS A 14 12.88 -20.11 5.01
CA LYS A 14 13.97 -20.93 4.47
C LYS A 14 14.31 -20.45 3.06
N ASP A 15 15.61 -20.44 2.78
CA ASP A 15 16.32 -20.32 1.50
C ASP A 15 15.57 -19.64 0.34
N HIS A 16 16.04 -18.44 -0.01
CA HIS A 16 15.68 -17.67 -1.21
C HIS A 16 14.24 -17.14 -1.35
N SER A 17 13.42 -17.22 -0.29
CA SER A 17 12.11 -16.54 -0.29
C SER A 17 12.27 -15.03 0.00
N ASN A 18 12.27 -14.22 -1.05
CA ASN A 18 12.02 -12.79 -0.93
C ASN A 18 10.60 -12.60 -0.39
N VAL A 19 10.46 -11.97 0.78
CA VAL A 19 9.16 -11.42 1.20
C VAL A 19 8.91 -10.24 0.27
N ALA A 20 8.26 -10.51 -0.86
CA ALA A 20 7.95 -9.53 -1.87
C ALA A 20 7.10 -8.41 -1.24
N ASN A 21 7.44 -7.14 -1.52
CA ASN A 21 6.78 -5.92 -1.07
C ASN A 21 5.32 -6.13 -0.63
N GLN A 22 5.01 -6.01 0.67
CA GLN A 22 3.63 -6.03 1.17
C GLN A 22 2.80 -4.99 0.41
N GLY A 23 1.72 -5.43 -0.25
CA GLY A 23 0.87 -4.55 -1.04
C GLY A 23 0.04 -3.61 -0.17
N ILE A 24 -0.29 -2.43 -0.69
CA ILE A 24 -1.11 -1.44 0.02
C ILE A 24 -2.58 -1.66 -0.32
N VAL A 25 -3.44 -1.74 0.69
CA VAL A 25 -4.90 -1.67 0.49
C VAL A 25 -5.35 -0.23 0.77
N ASN A 26 -5.79 0.45 -0.27
CA ASN A 26 -6.33 1.80 -0.18
C ASN A 26 -7.72 1.73 0.50
N GLY A 27 -7.75 2.02 1.80
CA GLY A 27 -8.95 1.90 2.66
C GLY A 27 -9.96 3.05 2.54
N ASP A 28 -11.21 2.71 2.88
CA ASP A 28 -12.47 3.50 2.93
C ASP A 28 -13.13 3.86 1.59
N VAL A 29 -12.57 3.42 0.47
CA VAL A 29 -13.24 3.53 -0.84
C VAL A 29 -14.12 2.30 -1.06
N HIS A 30 -15.43 2.43 -0.83
CA HIS A 30 -16.43 1.36 -1.01
C HIS A 30 -16.88 1.21 -2.48
N LEU A 31 -15.93 1.19 -3.40
CA LEU A 31 -16.22 1.19 -4.83
C LEU A 31 -16.96 -0.08 -5.30
N TYR A 32 -16.65 -1.21 -4.65
CA TYR A 32 -17.15 -2.55 -5.00
C TYR A 32 -17.80 -3.27 -3.80
N VAL A 33 -18.09 -2.57 -2.71
CA VAL A 33 -18.64 -3.19 -1.49
C VAL A 33 -20.11 -2.83 -1.35
N THR A 34 -21.01 -3.72 -1.71
CA THR A 34 -22.46 -3.64 -1.44
C THR A 34 -22.81 -4.16 -0.04
N SER A 35 -23.83 -3.55 0.57
CA SER A 35 -24.58 -4.16 1.67
C SER A 35 -25.70 -5.02 1.08
N ASP A 36 -26.06 -6.10 1.76
CA ASP A 36 -27.13 -7.01 1.33
C ASP A 36 -28.50 -6.30 1.20
N ASP A 37 -28.69 -5.16 1.89
CA ASP A 37 -29.90 -4.33 1.83
C ASP A 37 -29.76 -3.11 0.90
N ALA A 38 -28.69 -3.02 0.10
CA ALA A 38 -28.44 -1.87 -0.76
C ALA A 38 -29.54 -1.70 -1.82
N PRO A 39 -30.02 -0.46 -2.07
CA PRO A 39 -31.06 -0.19 -3.06
C PRO A 39 -30.59 -0.56 -4.48
N PRO A 40 -31.52 -0.90 -5.41
CA PRO A 40 -31.19 -1.36 -6.76
C PRO A 40 -30.24 -0.42 -7.52
N ARG A 41 -30.45 0.89 -7.41
CA ARG A 41 -29.60 1.91 -8.03
C ARG A 41 -28.15 1.90 -7.55
N GLU A 42 -27.91 1.66 -6.27
CA GLU A 42 -26.55 1.57 -5.70
C GLU A 42 -25.85 0.29 -6.19
N ARG A 43 -26.58 -0.82 -6.32
CA ARG A 43 -26.05 -2.07 -6.88
C ARG A 43 -25.69 -1.91 -8.35
N LEU A 44 -26.52 -1.20 -9.13
CA LEU A 44 -26.24 -0.90 -10.54
C LEU A 44 -24.95 -0.07 -10.68
N GLU A 45 -24.79 0.98 -9.86
CA GLU A 45 -23.58 1.81 -9.87
C GLU A 45 -22.32 0.98 -9.55
N LYS A 46 -22.39 0.08 -8.57
CA LYS A 46 -21.27 -0.81 -8.22
C LYS A 46 -20.98 -1.83 -9.31
N ALA A 47 -22.01 -2.38 -9.96
CA ALA A 47 -21.82 -3.27 -11.11
C ALA A 47 -21.15 -2.55 -12.29
N ARG A 48 -21.52 -1.29 -12.56
CA ARG A 48 -20.85 -0.43 -13.55
C ARG A 48 -19.39 -0.18 -13.19
N ASN A 49 -19.10 0.12 -11.93
CA ASN A 49 -17.72 0.27 -11.46
C ASN A 49 -16.93 -1.04 -11.65
N CYS A 50 -17.53 -2.20 -11.37
CA CYS A 50 -16.90 -3.50 -11.63
C CYS A 50 -16.57 -3.67 -13.12
N LEU A 51 -17.51 -3.39 -14.03
CA LEU A 51 -17.24 -3.48 -15.48
C LEU A 51 -16.13 -2.54 -15.92
N ALA A 52 -16.18 -1.28 -15.50
CA ALA A 52 -15.17 -0.28 -15.85
C ALA A 52 -13.78 -0.65 -15.28
N ALA A 53 -13.74 -1.38 -14.17
CA ALA A 53 -12.50 -1.89 -13.60
C ALA A 53 -11.95 -3.16 -14.29
N GLY A 54 -12.69 -3.71 -15.25
CA GLY A 54 -12.38 -4.97 -15.93
C GLY A 54 -12.88 -6.23 -15.21
N MET A 55 -13.73 -6.10 -14.19
CA MET A 55 -14.29 -7.21 -13.39
C MET A 55 -15.66 -7.64 -13.95
N ALA A 56 -15.65 -8.35 -15.08
CA ALA A 56 -16.86 -8.73 -15.80
C ALA A 56 -17.70 -9.77 -15.06
N THR A 57 -17.09 -10.77 -14.42
CA THR A 57 -17.83 -11.85 -13.75
C THR A 57 -18.63 -11.33 -12.55
N PRO A 58 -18.04 -10.56 -11.61
CA PRO A 58 -18.79 -10.01 -10.50
C PRO A 58 -19.90 -9.06 -10.95
N ALA A 59 -19.66 -8.25 -11.98
CA ALA A 59 -20.68 -7.39 -12.54
C ALA A 59 -21.86 -8.18 -13.12
N ARG A 60 -21.59 -9.27 -13.86
CA ARG A 60 -22.62 -10.13 -14.44
C ARG A 60 -23.53 -10.74 -13.38
N VAL A 61 -22.97 -11.21 -12.26
CA VAL A 61 -23.76 -11.77 -11.15
C VAL A 61 -24.72 -10.73 -10.60
N TRP A 62 -24.23 -9.53 -10.26
CA TRP A 62 -25.08 -8.47 -9.73
C TRP A 62 -26.12 -7.96 -10.73
N LEU A 63 -25.77 -7.86 -12.01
CA LEU A 63 -26.70 -7.42 -13.06
C LEU A 63 -27.78 -8.47 -13.33
N ARG A 64 -27.44 -9.77 -13.29
CA ARG A 64 -28.41 -10.87 -13.38
C ARG A 64 -29.36 -10.87 -12.18
N GLU A 65 -28.86 -10.63 -10.97
CA GLU A 65 -29.69 -10.50 -9.77
C GLU A 65 -30.64 -9.29 -9.85
N LEU A 66 -30.14 -8.14 -10.30
CA LEU A 66 -30.97 -6.95 -10.51
C LEU A 66 -32.08 -7.22 -11.52
N PHE A 67 -31.74 -7.87 -12.64
CA PHE A 67 -32.70 -8.25 -13.66
C PHE A 67 -33.76 -9.24 -13.15
N THR A 68 -33.36 -10.30 -12.44
CA THR A 68 -34.28 -11.32 -11.93
C THR A 68 -35.16 -10.84 -10.78
N SER A 69 -34.70 -9.87 -9.98
CA SER A 69 -35.48 -9.26 -8.89
C SER A 69 -36.65 -8.39 -9.37
N GLY A 70 -36.70 -8.03 -10.65
CA GLY A 70 -37.78 -7.23 -11.26
C GLY A 70 -37.89 -5.78 -10.77
N ALA A 71 -36.92 -5.32 -9.97
CA ALA A 71 -36.98 -4.01 -9.31
C ALA A 71 -36.62 -2.82 -10.21
N ASP A 72 -35.93 -3.04 -11.35
CA ASP A 72 -35.52 -2.01 -12.32
C ASP A 72 -35.19 -2.64 -13.69
N THR A 73 -36.19 -3.16 -14.43
CA THR A 73 -36.00 -3.78 -15.77
C THR A 73 -35.80 -2.75 -16.89
N SER A 74 -34.89 -1.79 -16.67
CA SER A 74 -34.55 -0.76 -17.64
C SER A 74 -33.60 -1.28 -18.73
N ASN A 75 -33.61 -0.62 -19.89
CA ASN A 75 -32.64 -0.92 -20.95
C ASN A 75 -31.19 -0.61 -20.51
N GLU A 76 -30.98 0.26 -19.51
CA GLU A 76 -29.66 0.50 -18.92
C GLU A 76 -29.09 -0.77 -18.25
N VAL A 77 -29.89 -1.46 -17.44
CA VAL A 77 -29.46 -2.71 -16.78
C VAL A 77 -29.19 -3.79 -17.82
N LEU A 78 -30.06 -3.92 -18.83
CA LEU A 78 -29.87 -4.87 -19.93
C LEU A 78 -28.61 -4.59 -20.73
N TYR A 79 -28.33 -3.32 -21.04
CA TYR A 79 -27.11 -2.91 -21.74
C TYR A 79 -25.85 -3.34 -20.99
N TYR A 80 -25.73 -2.99 -19.70
CA TYR A 80 -24.57 -3.36 -18.92
C TYR A 80 -24.49 -4.87 -18.67
N TRP A 81 -25.62 -5.57 -18.56
CA TRP A 81 -25.62 -7.02 -18.42
C TRP A 81 -25.09 -7.71 -19.69
N ILE A 82 -25.55 -7.26 -20.86
CA ILE A 82 -25.04 -7.73 -22.15
C ILE A 82 -23.53 -7.48 -22.24
N LEU A 83 -23.07 -6.26 -21.91
CA LEU A 83 -21.63 -5.96 -21.85
C LEU A 83 -20.88 -6.89 -20.89
N ALA A 84 -21.42 -7.20 -19.72
CA ALA A 84 -20.80 -8.09 -18.76
C ALA A 84 -20.67 -9.54 -19.26
N ILE A 85 -21.62 -10.01 -20.07
CA ILE A 85 -21.57 -11.34 -20.68
C ILE A 85 -20.45 -11.42 -21.73
N VAL A 86 -20.32 -10.39 -22.56
CA VAL A 86 -19.41 -10.39 -23.72
C VAL A 86 -18.02 -9.80 -23.45
N SER A 87 -17.88 -9.02 -22.37
CA SER A 87 -16.65 -8.32 -22.02
C SER A 87 -15.46 -9.27 -21.96
N GLN A 88 -14.41 -8.94 -22.72
CA GLN A 88 -13.13 -9.67 -22.73
C GLN A 88 -13.20 -11.14 -23.21
N ARG A 89 -14.33 -11.55 -23.81
CA ARG A 89 -14.58 -12.93 -24.26
C ARG A 89 -14.83 -12.99 -25.77
N THR A 90 -14.54 -14.14 -26.36
CA THR A 90 -15.01 -14.47 -27.72
C THR A 90 -16.38 -15.12 -27.65
N LEU A 91 -17.12 -15.15 -28.77
CA LEU A 91 -18.38 -15.90 -28.83
C LEU A 91 -18.19 -17.39 -28.59
N ALA A 92 -17.01 -17.93 -28.93
CA ALA A 92 -16.67 -19.33 -28.69
C ALA A 92 -16.46 -19.67 -27.21
N ASP A 93 -16.25 -18.65 -26.36
CA ASP A 93 -16.09 -18.82 -24.91
C ASP A 93 -17.42 -18.89 -24.17
N LEU A 94 -18.52 -18.51 -24.80
CA LEU A 94 -19.86 -18.49 -24.19
C LEU A 94 -20.42 -19.91 -24.11
N ASN A 95 -20.88 -20.32 -22.93
CA ASN A 95 -21.60 -21.57 -22.78
C ASN A 95 -23.09 -21.42 -23.23
N GLU A 96 -23.82 -22.53 -23.33
CA GLU A 96 -25.22 -22.52 -23.77
C GLU A 96 -26.13 -21.67 -22.87
N GLU A 97 -25.89 -21.64 -21.55
CA GLU A 97 -26.65 -20.82 -20.61
C GLU A 97 -26.41 -19.32 -20.85
N GLU A 98 -25.16 -18.92 -21.02
CA GLU A 98 -24.75 -17.53 -21.25
C GLU A 98 -25.21 -17.02 -22.61
N TYR A 99 -25.16 -17.87 -23.64
CA TYR A 99 -25.75 -17.55 -24.94
C TYR A 99 -27.29 -17.42 -24.84
N GLY A 100 -27.93 -18.28 -24.04
CA GLY A 100 -29.35 -18.18 -23.72
C GLY A 100 -29.71 -16.89 -22.98
N ASP A 101 -28.93 -16.52 -21.96
CA ASP A 101 -29.06 -15.26 -21.21
C ASP A 101 -28.93 -14.04 -22.16
N LEU A 102 -27.98 -14.08 -23.10
CA LEU A 102 -27.77 -13.04 -24.12
C LEU A 102 -28.97 -12.91 -25.07
N ASN A 103 -29.47 -14.04 -25.59
CA ASN A 103 -30.65 -14.05 -26.47
C ASN A 103 -31.90 -13.54 -25.73
N ASN A 104 -32.08 -13.95 -24.47
CA ASN A 104 -33.15 -13.45 -23.62
C ASN A 104 -33.04 -11.94 -23.44
N ALA A 105 -31.85 -11.41 -23.13
CA ALA A 105 -31.63 -9.97 -22.96
C ALA A 105 -32.03 -9.19 -24.22
N PHE A 106 -31.64 -9.64 -25.42
CA PHE A 106 -32.05 -9.01 -26.68
C PHE A 106 -33.57 -9.06 -26.89
N ALA A 107 -34.23 -10.18 -26.58
CA ALA A 107 -35.68 -10.31 -26.69
C ALA A 107 -36.43 -9.35 -25.74
N TYR A 108 -35.89 -9.07 -24.55
CA TYR A 108 -36.48 -8.14 -23.59
C TYR A 108 -36.38 -6.68 -24.03
N VAL A 109 -35.28 -6.27 -24.66
CA VAL A 109 -35.10 -4.88 -25.15
C VAL A 109 -36.19 -4.50 -26.15
N HIS A 110 -36.60 -5.43 -27.00
CA HIS A 110 -37.68 -5.20 -27.97
C HIS A 110 -39.06 -5.00 -27.32
N ARG A 111 -39.25 -5.44 -26.07
CA ARG A 111 -40.50 -5.26 -25.32
C ARG A 111 -40.53 -3.94 -24.54
N ASN A 112 -39.38 -3.33 -24.33
CA ASN A 112 -39.25 -2.07 -23.60
C ASN A 112 -39.42 -0.86 -24.55
N PRO A 113 -39.85 0.31 -24.04
CA PRO A 113 -39.87 1.54 -24.82
C PRO A 113 -38.48 1.87 -25.39
N THR A 114 -38.43 2.37 -26.61
CA THR A 114 -37.17 2.79 -27.24
C THR A 114 -36.57 3.98 -26.52
N ASP A 115 -35.30 3.86 -26.16
CA ASP A 115 -34.52 4.87 -25.44
C ASP A 115 -33.08 4.94 -25.97
N THR A 116 -32.25 5.78 -25.33
CA THR A 116 -30.85 5.97 -25.71
C THR A 116 -30.02 4.68 -25.61
N TRP A 117 -30.41 3.75 -24.74
CA TRP A 117 -29.70 2.49 -24.52
C TRP A 117 -30.07 1.43 -25.57
N SER A 118 -31.33 1.45 -26.02
CA SER A 118 -31.85 0.57 -27.08
C SER A 118 -30.98 0.62 -28.34
N ALA A 119 -30.58 1.83 -28.75
CA ALA A 119 -29.72 2.05 -29.91
C ALA A 119 -28.32 1.42 -29.72
N ALA A 120 -27.74 1.55 -28.52
CA ALA A 120 -26.44 0.97 -28.21
C ALA A 120 -26.50 -0.57 -28.15
N ILE A 121 -27.58 -1.13 -27.61
CA ILE A 121 -27.80 -2.59 -27.57
C ILE A 121 -27.97 -3.16 -28.97
N GLU A 122 -28.70 -2.47 -29.85
CA GLU A 122 -28.87 -2.88 -31.25
C GLU A 122 -27.55 -2.90 -32.01
N VAL A 123 -26.63 -1.96 -31.73
CA VAL A 123 -25.27 -1.97 -32.29
C VAL A 123 -24.49 -3.20 -31.81
N ILE A 124 -24.54 -3.51 -30.51
CA ILE A 124 -23.91 -4.73 -29.96
C ILE A 124 -24.47 -5.99 -30.62
N ARG A 125 -25.81 -6.10 -30.76
CA ARG A 125 -26.47 -7.23 -31.41
C ARG A 125 -25.96 -7.42 -32.85
N ARG A 126 -25.89 -6.33 -33.62
CA ARG A 126 -25.39 -6.37 -35.01
C ARG A 126 -23.94 -6.81 -35.10
N PHE A 127 -23.06 -6.34 -34.22
CA PHE A 127 -21.67 -6.78 -34.21
C PHE A 127 -21.54 -8.28 -33.91
N ILE A 128 -22.32 -8.79 -32.95
CA ILE A 128 -22.34 -10.22 -32.64
C ILE A 128 -22.88 -11.04 -33.82
N GLU A 129 -23.96 -10.60 -34.47
CA GLU A 129 -24.53 -11.28 -35.63
C GLU A 129 -23.58 -11.28 -36.84
N LEU A 130 -22.92 -10.15 -37.11
CA LEU A 130 -21.91 -10.05 -38.17
C LEU A 130 -20.75 -11.02 -37.89
N ARG A 131 -20.28 -11.09 -36.65
CA ARG A 131 -19.23 -12.02 -36.25
C ARG A 131 -19.68 -13.48 -36.43
N HIS A 132 -20.90 -13.79 -36.03
CA HIS A 132 -21.47 -15.13 -36.17
C HIS A 132 -21.54 -15.58 -37.64
N ARG A 133 -22.03 -14.72 -38.55
CA ARG A 133 -22.08 -15.01 -40.00
C ARG A 133 -20.69 -15.23 -40.62
N GLN A 134 -19.70 -14.47 -40.16
CA GLN A 134 -18.30 -14.64 -40.60
C GLN A 134 -17.67 -15.96 -40.10
N GLU A 135 -18.11 -16.47 -38.96
CA GLU A 135 -17.65 -17.77 -38.44
C GLU A 135 -18.29 -18.94 -39.20
N THR A 136 -19.56 -18.82 -39.62
CA THR A 136 -20.26 -19.82 -40.43
C THR A 136 -19.91 -19.79 -41.92
N ALA A 137 -18.99 -18.92 -42.34
CA ALA A 137 -18.55 -18.71 -43.73
C ALA A 137 -19.66 -18.27 -44.69
N GLU A 138 -20.69 -17.60 -44.17
CA GLU A 138 -21.66 -16.88 -44.99
C GLU A 138 -21.03 -15.59 -45.53
N GLU A 139 -21.31 -15.26 -46.80
CA GLU A 139 -20.80 -14.04 -47.43
C GLU A 139 -21.38 -12.83 -46.71
N THR A 140 -20.53 -12.07 -46.01
CA THR A 140 -20.96 -10.88 -45.28
C THR A 140 -21.14 -9.75 -46.29
N ASP A 141 -22.37 -9.23 -46.42
CA ASP A 141 -22.65 -8.09 -47.29
C ASP A 141 -21.90 -6.84 -46.78
N PRO A 142 -21.04 -6.20 -47.60
CA PRO A 142 -20.38 -4.95 -47.22
C PRO A 142 -21.37 -3.83 -46.84
N ALA A 143 -22.61 -3.86 -47.32
CA ALA A 143 -23.65 -2.90 -46.94
C ALA A 143 -24.11 -3.05 -45.47
N ASP A 144 -24.16 -4.28 -44.95
CA ASP A 144 -24.51 -4.54 -43.55
C ASP A 144 -23.42 -4.04 -42.59
N LEU A 145 -22.15 -4.18 -43.00
CA LEU A 145 -20.99 -3.70 -42.24
C LEU A 145 -20.93 -2.17 -42.18
N GLU A 146 -21.18 -1.49 -43.30
CA GLU A 146 -21.25 -0.02 -43.35
C GLU A 146 -22.40 0.50 -42.48
N LYS A 147 -23.56 -0.15 -42.53
CA LYS A 147 -24.71 0.22 -41.69
C LYS A 147 -24.45 0.04 -40.20
N ALA A 148 -23.74 -1.01 -39.80
CA ALA A 148 -23.31 -1.19 -38.42
C ALA A 148 -22.35 -0.06 -37.98
N ARG A 149 -21.44 0.36 -38.88
CA ARG A 149 -20.52 1.47 -38.65
C ARG A 149 -21.23 2.81 -38.48
N GLU A 150 -22.17 3.14 -39.35
CA GLU A 150 -22.98 4.37 -39.24
C GLU A 150 -23.77 4.40 -37.93
N CYS A 151 -24.40 3.28 -37.55
CA CYS A 151 -25.12 3.20 -36.28
C CYS A 151 -24.19 3.37 -35.07
N PHE A 152 -22.98 2.77 -35.11
CA PHE A 152 -21.99 2.94 -34.06
C PHE A 152 -21.49 4.39 -33.95
N GLY A 153 -21.15 5.02 -35.08
CA GLY A 153 -20.71 6.42 -35.13
C GLY A 153 -21.77 7.43 -34.71
N GLY A 154 -23.06 7.05 -34.79
CA GLY A 154 -24.19 7.85 -34.29
C GLY A 154 -24.42 7.79 -32.78
N LEU A 155 -23.71 6.91 -32.05
CA LEU A 155 -23.83 6.80 -30.59
C LEU A 155 -23.10 7.96 -29.87
N MET A 156 -23.44 8.19 -28.60
CA MET A 156 -22.64 9.09 -27.74
C MET A 156 -21.23 8.53 -27.57
N VAL A 157 -20.23 9.42 -27.47
CA VAL A 157 -18.80 9.04 -27.39
C VAL A 157 -18.53 8.10 -26.22
N GLU A 158 -19.19 8.31 -25.08
CA GLU A 158 -19.05 7.43 -23.90
C GLU A 158 -19.48 5.98 -24.22
N ARG A 159 -20.57 5.80 -24.98
CA ARG A 159 -21.06 4.46 -25.36
C ARG A 159 -20.19 3.82 -26.43
N GLN A 160 -19.64 4.61 -27.34
CA GLN A 160 -18.68 4.11 -28.32
C GLN A 160 -17.46 3.51 -27.61
N VAL A 161 -16.91 4.23 -26.63
CA VAL A 161 -15.76 3.79 -25.84
C VAL A 161 -16.08 2.54 -25.00
N GLU A 162 -17.24 2.49 -24.32
CA GLU A 162 -17.64 1.31 -23.53
C GLU A 162 -17.85 0.07 -24.42
N ILE A 163 -18.52 0.22 -25.57
CA ILE A 163 -18.76 -0.89 -26.51
C ILE A 163 -17.42 -1.40 -27.03
N GLN A 164 -16.53 -0.52 -27.50
CA GLN A 164 -15.20 -0.92 -27.97
C GLN A 164 -14.40 -1.64 -26.90
N PHE A 165 -14.44 -1.13 -25.66
CA PHE A 165 -13.72 -1.72 -24.55
C PHE A 165 -14.15 -3.17 -24.31
N HIS A 166 -15.45 -3.43 -24.27
CA HIS A 166 -15.97 -4.75 -23.92
C HIS A 166 -16.08 -5.70 -25.13
N LEU A 167 -16.35 -5.19 -26.34
CA LEU A 167 -16.51 -5.98 -27.56
C LEU A 167 -15.22 -6.16 -28.36
N LYS A 168 -14.07 -5.67 -27.88
CA LYS A 168 -12.76 -5.76 -28.55
C LYS A 168 -12.44 -7.13 -29.18
N ARG A 169 -12.90 -8.23 -28.58
CA ARG A 169 -12.67 -9.61 -29.09
C ARG A 169 -13.76 -10.13 -30.03
N ILE A 170 -14.92 -9.50 -30.06
CA ILE A 170 -16.07 -9.87 -30.90
C ILE A 170 -16.08 -9.07 -32.20
N GLU A 171 -15.54 -7.84 -32.19
CA GLU A 171 -15.45 -7.01 -33.39
C GLU A 171 -14.69 -7.72 -34.51
N THR A 172 -15.21 -7.60 -35.73
CA THR A 172 -14.67 -8.29 -36.91
C THR A 172 -13.40 -7.61 -37.42
N GLY A 173 -12.51 -8.36 -38.09
CA GLY A 173 -11.25 -7.79 -38.57
C GLY A 173 -11.43 -6.63 -39.56
N ALA A 174 -12.47 -6.67 -40.39
CA ALA A 174 -12.79 -5.60 -41.34
C ALA A 174 -13.38 -4.34 -40.66
N THR A 175 -14.19 -4.50 -39.59
CA THR A 175 -14.64 -3.35 -38.78
C THR A 175 -13.50 -2.76 -37.97
N GLN A 176 -12.60 -3.59 -37.43
CA GLN A 176 -11.46 -3.12 -36.63
C GLN A 176 -10.43 -2.34 -37.47
N ASP A 177 -10.11 -2.77 -38.69
CA ASP A 177 -9.12 -2.11 -39.54
C ASP A 177 -9.53 -0.66 -39.92
N ALA A 178 -10.82 -0.42 -40.17
CA ALA A 178 -11.34 0.90 -40.51
C ALA A 178 -11.50 1.84 -39.30
N VAL A 179 -11.66 1.27 -38.12
CA VAL A 179 -11.89 1.98 -36.85
C VAL A 179 -10.54 2.30 -36.16
N GLU A 180 -9.54 1.43 -36.29
CA GLU A 180 -8.21 1.59 -35.68
C GLU A 180 -7.39 2.80 -36.16
N GLU A 181 -7.53 3.25 -37.41
CA GLU A 181 -6.69 4.33 -37.92
C GLU A 181 -7.07 5.70 -37.34
N VAL A 182 -8.37 5.95 -37.16
CA VAL A 182 -8.90 7.15 -36.50
C VAL A 182 -8.66 7.08 -34.98
N GLU A 183 -8.61 5.87 -34.43
CA GLU A 183 -8.55 5.65 -32.98
C GLU A 183 -7.15 5.50 -32.39
N ALA A 184 -6.16 5.10 -33.18
CA ALA A 184 -4.79 4.98 -32.69
C ALA A 184 -4.28 6.30 -32.08
N GLU A 185 -4.71 7.44 -32.64
CA GLU A 185 -4.40 8.75 -32.10
C GLU A 185 -5.17 9.06 -30.81
N GLN A 186 -6.47 8.72 -30.77
CA GLN A 186 -7.30 8.91 -29.59
C GLN A 186 -6.83 8.04 -28.41
N VAL A 187 -6.48 6.78 -28.66
CA VAL A 187 -5.86 5.86 -27.69
C VAL A 187 -4.53 6.45 -27.20
N ARG A 188 -3.67 6.93 -28.11
CA ARG A 188 -2.39 7.55 -27.74
C ARG A 188 -2.58 8.76 -26.81
N VAL A 189 -3.58 9.58 -27.07
CA VAL A 189 -3.91 10.76 -26.26
C VAL A 189 -4.53 10.37 -24.91
N ASN A 190 -5.53 9.47 -24.91
CA ASN A 190 -6.27 9.09 -23.71
C ASN A 190 -5.44 8.26 -22.73
N ARG A 191 -4.49 7.47 -23.23
CA ARG A 191 -3.52 6.73 -22.43
C ARG A 191 -2.74 7.59 -21.43
N MET A 192 -2.59 8.89 -21.71
CA MET A 192 -1.84 9.83 -20.87
C MET A 192 -2.73 10.86 -20.16
N ARG A 193 -4.05 10.86 -20.40
CA ARG A 193 -4.98 11.89 -19.89
C ARG A 193 -5.80 11.40 -18.69
N PRO A 194 -6.14 12.32 -17.75
CA PRO A 194 -5.48 13.59 -17.49
C PRO A 194 -4.24 13.37 -16.59
N SER A 195 -3.07 13.79 -17.08
CA SER A 195 -1.80 13.84 -16.32
C SER A 195 -1.40 12.54 -15.61
N ARG A 196 -1.59 11.39 -16.26
CA ARG A 196 -1.30 10.05 -15.72
C ARG A 196 0.02 9.97 -14.94
N ARG A 197 1.11 10.44 -15.55
CA ARG A 197 2.46 10.45 -14.95
C ARG A 197 2.54 11.11 -13.56
N HIS A 198 1.76 12.17 -13.34
CA HIS A 198 1.76 12.91 -12.09
C HIS A 198 0.78 12.35 -11.06
N ARG A 199 -0.15 11.48 -11.46
CA ARG A 199 -1.23 10.95 -10.61
C ARG A 199 -1.02 9.50 -10.21
N VAL A 200 -0.53 8.64 -11.10
CA VAL A 200 -0.39 7.18 -10.90
C VAL A 200 0.37 6.83 -9.62
N TRP A 201 1.50 7.48 -9.34
CA TRP A 201 2.30 7.18 -8.15
C TRP A 201 1.52 7.41 -6.84
N LYS A 202 0.53 8.32 -6.84
CA LYS A 202 -0.32 8.64 -5.68
C LYS A 202 -1.26 7.51 -5.31
N TYR A 203 -1.62 6.65 -6.28
CA TYR A 203 -2.41 5.43 -6.03
C TYR A 203 -1.65 4.43 -5.15
N PHE A 204 -0.32 4.38 -5.29
CA PHE A 204 0.55 3.49 -4.51
C PHE A 204 1.05 4.10 -3.20
N GLU A 205 0.62 5.31 -2.85
CA GLU A 205 0.93 5.89 -1.55
C GLU A 205 -0.22 5.57 -0.59
N PRO A 206 0.07 5.14 0.66
CA PRO A 206 -0.96 4.85 1.64
C PRO A 206 -1.73 6.12 2.04
N VAL A 207 -2.91 5.96 2.63
CA VAL A 207 -3.65 7.08 3.23
C VAL A 207 -2.83 7.64 4.40
N PRO A 208 -2.47 8.93 4.40
CA PRO A 208 -1.64 9.51 5.45
C PRO A 208 -2.41 9.56 6.77
N GLU A 209 -1.79 9.05 7.83
CA GLU A 209 -2.31 9.14 9.19
C GLU A 209 -1.95 10.51 9.79
N GLN A 210 -2.85 11.09 10.59
CA GLN A 210 -2.61 12.36 11.27
C GLN A 210 -1.45 12.27 12.28
N PRO A 211 -0.64 13.35 12.42
CA PRO A 211 0.43 13.38 13.40
C PRO A 211 -0.13 13.40 14.83
N ARG A 212 0.32 12.45 15.67
CA ARG A 212 -0.08 12.37 17.07
C ARG A 212 0.87 13.18 17.93
N ALA A 213 0.34 14.15 18.67
CA ALA A 213 1.15 15.00 19.55
C ALA A 213 1.74 14.17 20.70
N ARG A 214 3.07 14.22 20.85
CA ARG A 214 3.72 13.80 22.09
C ARG A 214 3.88 15.01 23.01
N MET A 215 2.93 15.20 23.90
CA MET A 215 3.07 16.19 24.96
C MET A 215 4.01 15.65 26.05
N PRO A 216 4.92 16.48 26.58
CA PRO A 216 5.73 16.08 27.72
C PRO A 216 4.80 15.79 28.92
N GLU A 217 4.96 14.60 29.48
CA GLU A 217 4.21 14.18 30.67
C GLU A 217 4.58 15.07 31.86
N GLU A 218 3.57 15.38 32.68
CA GLU A 218 3.81 16.12 33.91
C GLU A 218 4.66 15.27 34.86
N PRO A 219 5.74 15.83 35.44
CA PRO A 219 6.57 15.10 36.37
C PRO A 219 5.73 14.73 37.60
N ARG A 220 5.77 13.45 38.00
CA ARG A 220 5.11 12.95 39.22
C ARG A 220 6.16 12.32 40.13
N LEU A 221 6.07 12.60 41.43
CA LEU A 221 6.82 11.90 42.45
C LEU A 221 6.01 10.68 42.90
N THR A 222 6.67 9.53 43.08
CA THR A 222 6.04 8.37 43.72
C THR A 222 5.88 8.61 45.22
N SER A 223 4.95 7.90 45.88
CA SER A 223 4.73 8.05 47.33
C SER A 223 6.01 7.83 48.14
N VAL A 224 6.87 6.89 47.71
CA VAL A 224 8.19 6.64 48.31
C VAL A 224 9.13 7.83 48.13
N GLN A 225 9.16 8.45 46.94
CA GLN A 225 9.99 9.62 46.68
C GLN A 225 9.54 10.83 47.50
N VAL A 226 8.22 11.03 47.64
CA VAL A 226 7.67 12.09 48.51
C VAL A 226 8.09 11.84 49.96
N PHE A 227 7.96 10.61 50.46
CA PHE A 227 8.39 10.25 51.82
C PHE A 227 9.89 10.52 52.05
N LEU A 228 10.75 10.10 51.11
CA LEU A 228 12.19 10.37 51.18
C LEU A 228 12.51 11.87 51.12
N ALA A 229 11.76 12.65 50.33
CA ALA A 229 11.94 14.11 50.28
C ALA A 229 11.53 14.77 51.61
N VAL A 230 10.40 14.36 52.18
CA VAL A 230 9.87 14.90 53.45
C VAL A 230 10.79 14.60 54.62
N LEU A 231 11.46 13.45 54.65
CA LEU A 231 12.45 13.14 55.69
C LEU A 231 13.85 13.72 55.40
N GLY A 232 14.29 13.64 54.14
CA GLY A 232 15.63 14.03 53.75
C GLY A 232 15.87 15.53 53.81
N LEU A 233 14.92 16.35 53.35
CA LEU A 233 15.09 17.80 53.22
C LEU A 233 15.18 18.49 54.59
N PRO A 234 14.32 18.19 55.59
CA PRO A 234 14.49 18.69 56.95
C PRO A 234 15.78 18.17 57.60
N THR A 235 16.12 16.88 57.45
CA THR A 235 17.35 16.32 58.05
C THR A 235 18.60 17.02 57.52
N LEU A 236 18.65 17.27 56.21
CA LEU A 236 19.73 18.02 55.58
C LEU A 236 19.74 19.49 56.04
N ALA A 237 18.56 20.14 56.08
CA ALA A 237 18.43 21.53 56.53
C ALA A 237 18.87 21.70 57.99
N PHE A 238 18.45 20.82 58.90
CA PHE A 238 18.89 20.83 60.30
C PHE A 238 20.39 20.56 60.45
N GLY A 239 20.93 19.61 59.67
CA GLY A 239 22.37 19.35 59.62
C GLY A 239 23.20 20.56 59.20
N PHE A 240 22.66 21.44 58.35
CA PHE A 240 23.31 22.70 57.94
C PHE A 240 23.02 23.87 58.89
N LEU A 241 21.77 24.04 59.33
CA LEU A 241 21.33 25.20 60.12
C LEU A 241 21.86 25.17 61.57
N LEU A 242 21.93 23.98 62.20
CA LEU A 242 22.44 23.86 63.57
C LEU A 242 23.89 24.36 63.74
N PRO A 243 24.88 23.90 62.95
CA PRO A 243 26.22 24.45 63.03
C PRO A 243 26.28 25.90 62.58
N LEU A 244 25.51 26.29 61.54
CA LEU A 244 25.50 27.66 61.02
C LEU A 244 25.05 28.67 62.08
N VAL A 245 23.94 28.42 62.77
CA VAL A 245 23.41 29.29 63.83
C VAL A 245 24.40 29.37 65.00
N LYS A 246 24.96 28.24 65.44
CA LYS A 246 25.93 28.22 66.55
C LYS A 246 27.22 28.95 66.22
N VAL A 247 27.74 28.80 64.99
CA VAL A 247 28.93 29.53 64.54
C VAL A 247 28.59 31.01 64.33
N PHE A 248 27.39 31.35 63.85
CA PHE A 248 26.95 32.74 63.65
C PHE A 248 26.84 33.51 64.97
N SER A 249 26.30 32.88 66.03
CA SER A 249 26.21 33.50 67.36
C SER A 249 27.57 33.83 67.98
N GLN A 250 28.65 33.19 67.52
CA GLN A 250 30.00 33.43 68.04
C GLN A 250 30.86 34.29 67.10
N LYS A 251 30.76 34.08 65.79
CA LYS A 251 31.60 34.71 64.76
C LYS A 251 30.77 35.00 63.49
N PRO A 252 29.94 36.05 63.48
CA PRO A 252 29.01 36.31 62.36
C PRO A 252 29.73 36.63 61.04
N ALA A 253 30.87 37.34 61.09
CA ALA A 253 31.67 37.66 59.90
C ALA A 253 32.21 36.40 59.20
N PHE A 254 32.54 35.35 59.96
CA PHE A 254 33.05 34.10 59.42
C PHE A 254 31.98 33.33 58.64
N VAL A 255 30.73 33.38 59.12
CA VAL A 255 29.59 32.72 58.46
C VAL A 255 29.27 33.36 57.11
N LEU A 256 29.34 34.69 56.99
CA LEU A 256 29.10 35.38 55.73
C LEU A 256 30.11 34.97 54.65
N VAL A 257 31.39 34.84 55.01
CA VAL A 257 32.44 34.38 54.10
C VAL A 257 32.21 32.94 53.66
N LEU A 258 31.68 32.09 54.54
CA LEU A 258 31.47 30.67 54.29
C LEU A 258 30.18 30.36 53.50
N LEU A 259 29.18 31.24 53.55
CA LEU A 259 27.97 31.12 52.74
C LEU A 259 28.25 31.31 51.24
N ILE A 260 29.22 32.15 50.88
CA ILE A 260 29.59 32.43 49.48
C ILE A 260 30.03 31.17 48.71
N PRO A 261 31.02 30.37 49.16
CA PRO A 261 31.44 29.17 48.44
C PRO A 261 30.36 28.08 48.43
N ILE A 262 29.54 27.96 49.49
CA ILE A 262 28.44 26.99 49.54
C ILE A 262 27.32 27.38 48.54
N ALA A 263 26.91 28.64 48.53
CA ALA A 263 25.89 29.14 47.60
C ALA A 263 26.38 29.08 46.15
N THR A 264 27.63 29.49 45.90
CA THR A 264 28.25 29.43 44.56
C THR A 264 28.42 27.98 44.09
N GLY A 265 28.89 27.09 44.97
CA GLY A 265 29.02 25.67 44.68
C GLY A 265 27.69 25.01 44.36
N GLY A 266 26.65 25.30 45.15
CA GLY A 266 25.28 24.83 44.91
C GLY A 266 24.68 25.35 43.60
N ALA A 267 24.87 26.64 43.29
CA ALA A 267 24.39 27.25 42.06
C ALA A 267 25.07 26.65 40.81
N LEU A 268 26.39 26.42 40.87
CA LEU A 268 27.15 25.78 39.79
C LEU A 268 26.71 24.33 39.57
N LEU A 269 26.55 23.55 40.65
CA LEU A 269 26.04 22.17 40.57
C LEU A 269 24.62 22.11 40.02
N GLY A 270 23.73 23.03 40.42
CA GLY A 270 22.36 23.09 39.90
C GLY A 270 22.28 23.50 38.42
N TYR A 271 23.19 24.34 37.95
CA TYR A 271 23.23 24.80 36.56
C TYR A 271 23.92 23.80 35.62
N PHE A 272 25.07 23.26 36.01
CA PHE A 272 25.88 22.38 35.17
C PHE A 272 25.60 20.88 35.38
N GLY A 273 25.17 20.47 36.58
CA GLY A 273 24.87 19.07 36.91
C GLY A 273 23.92 18.39 35.93
N PRO A 274 22.78 19.02 35.56
CA PRO A 274 21.87 18.45 34.58
C PRO A 274 22.42 18.33 33.15
N ARG A 275 23.47 19.11 32.82
CA ARG A 275 24.15 19.05 31.52
C ARG A 275 25.20 17.94 31.48
N CYS A 276 25.87 17.67 32.60
CA CYS A 276 26.91 16.64 32.70
C CYS A 276 26.36 15.21 32.87
N VAL A 277 25.24 15.05 33.59
CA VAL A 277 24.66 13.73 33.89
C VAL A 277 23.23 13.61 33.32
N PRO A 278 23.03 13.74 32.00
CA PRO A 278 21.70 13.78 31.41
C PRO A 278 20.91 12.49 31.67
N SER A 279 21.58 11.33 31.78
CA SER A 279 20.95 10.03 32.04
C SER A 279 20.15 9.99 33.35
N ARG A 280 20.51 10.80 34.35
CA ARG A 280 19.73 10.93 35.61
C ARG A 280 18.42 11.70 35.42
N TYR A 281 18.37 12.59 34.43
CA TYR A 281 17.27 13.51 34.19
C TYR A 281 16.34 13.08 33.04
N VAL A 282 16.73 12.10 32.24
CA VAL A 282 15.89 11.47 31.20
C VAL A 282 14.80 10.61 31.87
N PRO A 283 13.54 10.63 31.39
CA PRO A 283 12.49 9.79 31.95
C PRO A 283 12.89 8.33 31.88
N PHE A 284 12.65 7.60 32.98
CA PHE A 284 12.52 6.16 32.89
C PHE A 284 11.34 5.93 31.97
N ASP A 285 11.64 5.47 30.76
CA ASP A 285 10.63 4.87 29.92
C ASP A 285 10.11 3.67 30.70
N THR A 286 8.88 3.77 31.19
CA THR A 286 8.10 2.57 31.45
C THR A 286 7.88 1.94 30.08
N ASP A 287 8.73 0.97 29.75
CA ASP A 287 8.54 0.13 28.58
C ASP A 287 7.21 -0.62 28.76
N SER A 288 6.13 -0.03 28.26
CA SER A 288 4.94 -0.82 27.99
C SER A 288 5.35 -1.97 27.07
N PRO A 289 4.86 -3.20 27.32
CA PRO A 289 5.13 -4.34 26.46
C PRO A 289 4.41 -4.12 25.12
N LEU A 290 5.03 -3.33 24.24
CA LEU A 290 4.58 -3.17 22.86
C LEU A 290 4.91 -4.43 22.09
N ASP A 291 4.07 -4.75 21.11
CA ASP A 291 4.33 -5.80 20.14
C ASP A 291 5.72 -5.63 19.51
N ARG A 292 6.54 -6.69 19.64
CA ARG A 292 7.91 -6.71 19.10
C ARG A 292 7.90 -6.65 17.58
N ALA A 293 6.90 -7.25 16.92
CA ALA A 293 6.81 -7.28 15.46
C ALA A 293 6.51 -5.89 14.89
N PHE A 294 5.50 -5.19 15.42
CA PHE A 294 5.20 -3.82 15.01
C PHE A 294 6.39 -2.87 15.21
N ARG A 295 7.07 -2.95 16.37
CA ARG A 295 8.24 -2.12 16.66
C ARG A 295 9.40 -2.38 15.68
N ALA A 296 9.64 -3.64 15.30
CA ALA A 296 10.64 -3.98 14.30
C ALA A 296 10.26 -3.39 12.92
N SER A 297 9.00 -3.55 12.51
CA SER A 297 8.48 -3.00 11.24
C SER A 297 8.64 -1.47 11.14
N ILE A 298 8.32 -0.72 12.20
CA ILE A 298 8.54 0.74 12.22
C ILE A 298 10.03 1.08 12.15
N ARG A 299 10.89 0.34 12.86
CA ARG A 299 12.35 0.56 12.80
C ARG A 299 12.89 0.35 11.40
N ASP A 300 12.52 -0.76 10.76
CA ASP A 300 12.98 -1.11 9.42
C ASP A 300 12.50 -0.06 8.40
N THR A 301 11.27 0.44 8.57
CA THR A 301 10.71 1.52 7.75
C THR A 301 11.44 2.84 7.93
N VAL A 302 11.76 3.23 9.17
CA VAL A 302 12.58 4.42 9.47
C VAL A 302 13.97 4.28 8.86
N ASP A 303 14.61 3.12 9.02
CA ASP A 303 15.95 2.88 8.48
C ASP A 303 15.97 2.90 6.95
N ARG A 304 14.98 2.28 6.30
CA ARG A 304 14.79 2.33 4.84
C ARG A 304 14.63 3.76 4.34
N ILE A 305 13.67 4.52 4.90
CA ILE A 305 13.36 5.88 4.43
C ILE A 305 14.54 6.84 4.66
N PHE A 306 15.25 6.74 5.79
CA PHE A 306 16.45 7.56 6.03
C PHE A 306 17.61 7.21 5.07
N THR A 307 17.69 5.95 4.66
CA THR A 307 18.68 5.48 3.69
C THR A 307 18.34 5.97 2.28
N ASP A 308 17.05 6.03 1.94
CA ASP A 308 16.57 6.49 0.63
C ASP A 308 16.58 8.01 0.48
N THR A 309 16.13 8.74 1.51
CA THR A 309 16.02 10.21 1.51
C THR A 309 17.40 10.86 1.62
N GLY A 310 18.28 10.31 2.45
CA GLY A 310 19.64 10.82 2.68
C GLY A 310 20.66 10.16 1.75
N ARG A 311 20.59 10.42 0.44
CA ARG A 311 21.67 10.12 -0.51
C ARG A 311 22.59 11.34 -0.70
N PRO A 312 23.51 11.65 0.23
CA PRO A 312 24.52 12.66 -0.05
C PRO A 312 25.37 12.20 -1.24
N ALA A 313 25.64 13.11 -2.19
CA ALA A 313 26.52 12.81 -3.31
C ALA A 313 27.91 12.35 -2.80
N GLY A 314 28.46 11.27 -3.38
CA GLY A 314 29.78 10.73 -3.04
C GLY A 314 29.81 9.71 -1.89
N GLY A 315 31.01 9.46 -1.33
CA GLY A 315 31.28 8.41 -0.32
C GLY A 315 30.74 8.67 1.10
N TYR A 316 29.90 9.70 1.31
CA TYR A 316 29.45 10.13 2.65
C TYR A 316 28.25 9.34 3.20
N ARG A 317 27.73 8.35 2.48
CA ARG A 317 26.59 7.53 2.90
C ARG A 317 26.82 6.84 4.25
N LEU A 318 28.02 6.27 4.46
CA LEU A 318 28.37 5.61 5.72
C LEU A 318 28.40 6.60 6.90
N VAL A 319 28.89 7.82 6.66
CA VAL A 319 28.95 8.89 7.67
C VAL A 319 27.55 9.37 8.05
N TRP A 320 26.66 9.53 7.07
CA TRP A 320 25.25 9.88 7.29
C TRP A 320 24.54 8.82 8.14
N ILE A 321 24.66 7.53 7.76
CA ILE A 321 24.04 6.41 8.47
C ILE A 321 24.57 6.34 9.92
N ALA A 322 25.88 6.53 10.11
CA ALA A 322 26.50 6.51 11.44
C ALA A 322 26.00 7.66 12.32
N ARG A 323 26.01 8.91 11.81
CA ARG A 323 25.60 10.09 12.59
C ARG A 323 24.11 10.13 12.92
N THR A 324 23.26 9.58 12.05
CA THR A 324 21.81 9.56 12.27
C THR A 324 21.32 8.38 13.09
N ARG A 325 22.19 7.42 13.45
CA ARG A 325 21.81 6.19 14.16
C ARG A 325 20.97 6.46 15.41
N ARG A 326 21.38 7.45 16.21
CA ARG A 326 20.66 7.81 17.44
C ARG A 326 19.30 8.43 17.15
N ILE A 327 19.23 9.35 16.19
CA ILE A 327 17.99 10.02 15.77
C ILE A 327 16.99 8.99 15.26
N ARG A 328 17.41 8.10 14.35
CA ARG A 328 16.59 7.00 13.82
C ARG A 328 16.07 6.10 14.94
N SER A 329 16.93 5.71 15.87
CA SER A 329 16.53 4.84 16.99
C SER A 329 15.52 5.49 17.94
N LEU A 330 15.63 6.80 18.18
CA LEU A 330 14.70 7.54 19.02
C LEU A 330 13.36 7.76 18.31
N LEU A 331 13.41 8.15 17.03
CA LEU A 331 12.23 8.35 16.21
C LEU A 331 11.43 7.05 16.05
N ALA A 332 12.11 5.94 15.76
CA ALA A 332 11.45 4.63 15.66
C ALA A 332 10.77 4.21 16.96
N LYS A 333 11.42 4.43 18.12
CA LYS A 333 10.82 4.17 19.44
C LYS A 333 9.61 5.07 19.72
N GLU A 334 9.72 6.35 19.39
CA GLU A 334 8.65 7.33 19.55
C GLU A 334 7.43 6.99 18.70
N LEU A 335 7.62 6.77 17.40
CA LEU A 335 6.54 6.40 16.48
C LEU A 335 5.90 5.05 16.85
N ALA A 336 6.70 4.05 17.21
CA ALA A 336 6.18 2.76 17.65
C ALA A 336 5.34 2.87 18.93
N ARG A 337 5.55 3.88 19.79
CA ARG A 337 4.71 4.14 20.96
C ARG A 337 3.42 4.86 20.60
N LEU A 338 3.54 5.95 19.84
CA LEU A 338 2.39 6.80 19.50
C LEU A 338 1.35 6.07 18.63
N TYR A 339 1.81 5.15 17.78
CA TYR A 339 0.98 4.50 16.76
C TYR A 339 0.73 3.00 17.01
N ALA A 340 1.09 2.48 18.19
CA ALA A 340 0.77 1.09 18.54
C ALA A 340 -0.70 0.87 18.87
N VAL A 341 -1.37 1.86 19.47
CA VAL A 341 -2.78 1.76 19.91
C VAL A 341 -3.50 3.09 19.61
N PRO A 342 -4.55 3.10 18.76
CA PRO A 342 -4.91 2.06 17.81
C PRO A 342 -3.78 1.84 16.78
N ARG A 343 -3.62 0.59 16.34
CA ARG A 343 -2.60 0.20 15.36
C ARG A 343 -2.91 0.86 14.03
N ILE A 344 -1.91 1.51 13.46
CA ILE A 344 -2.03 2.16 12.15
C ILE A 344 -1.96 1.17 10.99
N ARG A 345 -2.56 1.55 9.87
CA ARG A 345 -2.36 0.88 8.58
C ARG A 345 -0.87 0.93 8.18
N PRO A 346 -0.32 -0.13 7.56
CA PRO A 346 1.05 -0.12 7.05
C PRO A 346 1.31 1.10 6.15
N GLY A 347 2.44 1.77 6.36
CA GLY A 347 2.85 2.92 5.57
C GLY A 347 2.15 4.26 5.88
N GLY A 348 1.10 4.29 6.71
CA GLY A 348 0.35 5.52 7.00
C GLY A 348 1.17 6.68 7.59
N ILE A 349 2.33 6.38 8.19
CA ILE A 349 3.27 7.37 8.75
C ILE A 349 4.56 7.52 7.93
N ASP A 350 4.65 6.92 6.73
CA ASP A 350 5.83 7.02 5.87
C ASP A 350 6.11 8.48 5.46
N TRP A 351 5.05 9.26 5.26
CA TRP A 351 5.15 10.70 4.98
C TRP A 351 5.83 11.45 6.14
N LEU A 352 5.47 11.13 7.38
CA LEU A 352 6.00 11.75 8.58
C LEU A 352 7.47 11.36 8.78
N ILE A 353 7.80 10.09 8.56
CA ILE A 353 9.19 9.60 8.61
C ILE A 353 10.04 10.29 7.53
N ARG A 354 9.50 10.42 6.31
CA ARG A 354 10.17 11.10 5.18
C ARG A 354 10.43 12.57 5.51
N TRP A 355 9.45 13.27 6.09
CA TRP A 355 9.62 14.64 6.55
C TRP A 355 10.71 14.76 7.61
N HIS A 356 10.71 13.88 8.64
CA HIS A 356 11.77 13.86 9.66
C HIS A 356 13.15 13.56 9.06
N ALA A 357 13.23 12.66 8.08
CA ALA A 357 14.47 12.35 7.37
C ALA A 357 15.00 13.56 6.60
N GLU A 358 14.14 14.27 5.86
CA GLU A 358 14.50 15.48 5.12
C GLU A 358 14.95 16.61 6.05
N GLN A 359 14.21 16.89 7.12
CA GLN A 359 14.61 17.89 8.12
C GLN A 359 15.96 17.55 8.76
N THR A 360 16.19 16.27 9.07
CA THR A 360 17.48 15.79 9.61
C THR A 360 18.60 15.96 8.59
N PHE A 361 18.32 15.72 7.31
CA PHE A 361 19.29 15.86 6.23
C PHE A 361 19.66 17.33 5.99
N GLN A 362 18.69 18.23 6.02
CA GLN A 362 18.93 19.68 5.93
C GLN A 362 19.81 20.19 7.08
N ARG A 363 19.53 19.74 8.32
CA ARG A 363 20.37 20.06 9.48
C ARG A 363 21.77 19.48 9.38
N TRP A 364 21.92 18.29 8.80
CA TRP A 364 23.23 17.68 8.57
C TRP A 364 24.05 18.49 7.57
N ARG A 365 23.42 18.88 6.46
CA ARG A 365 24.03 19.71 5.42
C ARG A 365 24.44 21.09 5.96
N ALA A 366 23.65 21.65 6.88
CA ALA A 366 23.97 22.89 7.58
C ALA A 366 25.04 22.73 8.67
N GLY A 367 25.50 21.50 8.97
CA GLY A 367 26.47 21.22 10.03
C GLY A 367 25.91 21.28 11.46
N ASP A 368 24.58 21.41 11.60
CA ASP A 368 23.86 21.57 12.87
C ASP A 368 23.57 20.23 13.58
N LEU A 369 23.83 19.08 12.94
CA LEU A 369 23.76 17.76 13.59
C LEU A 369 24.88 17.50 14.60
N ARG A 370 25.56 18.53 15.11
CA ARG A 370 26.47 18.34 16.24
C ARG A 370 25.63 17.84 17.41
N GLU A 371 25.81 16.56 17.74
CA GLU A 371 25.54 16.13 19.11
C GLU A 371 26.22 17.17 20.00
N ARG A 372 25.46 17.77 20.91
CA ARG A 372 26.00 18.78 21.81
C ARG A 372 27.04 18.09 22.67
N ASP A 373 28.28 18.07 22.19
CA ASP A 373 29.42 17.51 22.89
C ASP A 373 29.44 18.19 24.24
N ARG A 374 29.60 17.37 25.29
CA ARG A 374 29.73 17.88 26.65
C ARG A 374 30.84 18.91 26.62
N SER A 375 30.48 20.17 26.80
CA SER A 375 31.49 21.21 26.74
C SER A 375 32.43 21.01 27.93
N VAL A 376 33.73 21.18 27.72
CA VAL A 376 34.72 21.11 28.82
C VAL A 376 34.33 22.08 29.94
N THR A 377 33.68 23.20 29.57
CA THR A 377 33.09 24.17 30.49
C THR A 377 31.98 23.59 31.37
N ASP A 378 31.15 22.67 30.87
CA ASP A 378 30.12 22.04 31.69
C ASP A 378 30.75 21.14 32.76
N ILE A 379 31.74 20.33 32.37
CA ILE A 379 32.45 19.42 33.29
C ILE A 379 33.22 20.22 34.34
N LEU A 380 33.94 21.25 33.91
CA LEU A 380 34.70 22.13 34.80
C LEU A 380 33.76 22.86 35.78
N GLY A 381 32.59 23.30 35.34
CA GLY A 381 31.57 23.92 36.18
C GLY A 381 31.07 22.98 37.28
N VAL A 382 30.85 21.70 36.99
CA VAL A 382 30.46 20.70 38.00
C VAL A 382 31.60 20.44 38.99
N VAL A 383 32.84 20.29 38.51
CA VAL A 383 34.01 20.03 39.37
C VAL A 383 34.27 21.21 40.29
N LEU A 384 34.28 22.45 39.76
CA LEU A 384 34.44 23.66 40.56
C LEU A 384 33.30 23.81 41.57
N GLY A 385 32.06 23.50 41.17
CA GLY A 385 30.92 23.51 42.06
C GLY A 385 31.05 22.51 43.22
N ALA A 386 31.49 21.28 42.91
CA ALA A 386 31.72 20.23 43.90
C ALA A 386 32.87 20.57 44.86
N VAL A 387 33.98 21.13 44.35
CA VAL A 387 35.13 21.53 45.16
C VAL A 387 34.79 22.71 46.06
N ALA A 388 34.19 23.78 45.53
CA ALA A 388 33.80 24.94 46.32
C ALA A 388 32.76 24.60 47.39
N GLY A 389 31.74 23.80 47.03
CA GLY A 389 30.73 23.32 47.97
C GLY A 389 31.32 22.40 49.04
N GLY A 390 32.17 21.44 48.65
CA GLY A 390 32.83 20.50 49.56
C GLY A 390 33.81 21.15 50.52
N LEU A 391 34.58 22.15 50.06
CA LEU A 391 35.49 22.90 50.92
C LEU A 391 34.72 23.76 51.92
N GLY A 392 33.65 24.43 51.48
CA GLY A 392 32.77 25.21 52.35
C GLY A 392 32.11 24.37 53.44
N THR A 393 31.63 23.17 53.11
CA THR A 393 31.03 22.25 54.09
C THR A 393 32.06 21.69 55.07
N LEU A 394 33.27 21.37 54.60
CA LEU A 394 34.35 20.86 55.46
C LEU A 394 34.82 21.92 56.45
N VAL A 395 34.98 23.17 56.01
CA VAL A 395 35.33 24.29 56.90
C VAL A 395 34.22 24.56 57.92
N LEU A 396 32.94 24.47 57.52
CA LEU A 396 31.81 24.60 58.44
C LEU A 396 31.81 23.50 59.49
N LEU A 397 32.08 22.25 59.08
CA LEU A 397 32.15 21.10 59.97
C LEU A 397 33.33 21.22 60.95
N GLY A 398 34.49 21.68 60.49
CA GLY A 398 35.65 21.96 61.35
C GLY A 398 35.36 23.06 62.39
N ALA A 399 34.69 24.14 61.98
CA ALA A 399 34.24 25.18 62.90
C ALA A 399 33.18 24.65 63.90
N ALA A 400 32.28 23.77 63.44
CA ALA A 400 31.28 23.13 64.27
C ALA A 400 31.88 22.21 65.35
N VAL A 401 32.98 21.49 65.05
CA VAL A 401 33.72 20.65 66.00
C VAL A 401 34.18 21.45 67.21
N LEU A 402 34.69 22.66 66.97
CA LEU A 402 35.21 23.55 68.01
C LEU A 402 34.10 24.11 68.92
N VAL A 403 32.86 24.20 68.43
CA VAL A 403 31.76 24.89 69.11
C VAL A 403 30.75 23.93 69.73
N MET A 404 30.42 22.81 69.07
CA MET A 404 29.25 21.98 69.40
C MET A 404 29.56 20.69 70.17
N LYS A 405 30.84 20.38 70.44
CA LYS A 405 31.29 19.23 71.24
C LYS A 405 30.55 17.94 70.85
N ALA A 406 29.72 17.36 71.74
CA ALA A 406 29.03 16.08 71.51
C ALA A 406 27.99 16.12 70.37
N ALA A 407 27.43 17.28 70.03
CA ALA A 407 26.43 17.41 68.96
C ALA A 407 27.02 17.32 67.54
N VAL A 408 28.35 17.28 67.42
CA VAL A 408 29.06 17.15 66.15
C VAL A 408 28.80 15.80 65.50
N LEU A 409 28.70 14.72 66.29
CA LEU A 409 28.40 13.38 65.78
C LEU A 409 27.03 13.32 65.10
N LEU A 410 26.05 14.04 65.66
CA LEU A 410 24.69 14.12 65.11
C LEU A 410 24.67 14.91 63.79
N VAL A 411 25.43 16.00 63.69
CA VAL A 411 25.60 16.75 62.42
C VAL A 411 26.35 15.92 61.38
N LEU A 412 27.37 15.18 61.79
CA LEU A 412 28.16 14.29 60.94
C LEU A 412 27.30 13.15 60.35
N LEU A 413 26.25 12.71 61.06
CA LEU A 413 25.29 11.72 60.55
C LEU A 413 24.16 12.35 59.72
N MET A 414 23.64 13.50 60.14
CA MET A 414 22.53 14.20 59.47
C MET A 414 22.89 14.72 58.08
N LEU A 415 24.11 15.23 57.89
CA LEU A 415 24.55 15.76 56.59
C LEU A 415 24.60 14.69 55.48
N PRO A 416 25.37 13.58 55.62
CA PRO A 416 25.39 12.53 54.61
C PRO A 416 24.08 11.74 54.55
N GLY A 417 23.40 11.50 55.68
CA GLY A 417 22.10 10.83 55.71
C GLY A 417 21.02 11.64 55.00
N GLY A 418 20.92 12.93 55.31
CA GLY A 418 20.01 13.86 54.62
C GLY A 418 20.36 14.03 53.14
N ALA A 419 21.64 14.09 52.78
CA ALA A 419 22.09 14.14 51.38
C ALA A 419 21.74 12.86 50.62
N ALA A 420 21.89 11.68 51.22
CA ALA A 420 21.51 10.41 50.61
C ALA A 420 19.99 10.30 50.42
N LEU A 421 19.19 10.69 51.41
CA LEU A 421 17.73 10.68 51.33
C LEU A 421 17.20 11.67 50.28
N THR A 422 17.75 12.88 50.22
CA THR A 422 17.39 13.89 49.20
C THR A 422 17.86 13.49 47.80
N ALA A 423 19.03 12.86 47.66
CA ALA A 423 19.47 12.31 46.38
C ALA A 423 18.58 11.14 45.92
N GLY A 424 18.13 10.29 46.85
CA GLY A 424 17.23 9.17 46.62
C GLY A 424 15.79 9.58 46.27
N SER A 425 15.32 10.74 46.79
CA SER A 425 13.99 11.26 46.49
C SER A 425 13.83 11.79 45.06
N ARG A 426 14.94 12.07 44.36
CA ARG A 426 14.97 12.68 43.01
C ARG A 426 14.21 14.01 42.91
N LEU A 427 14.10 14.73 44.03
CA LEU A 427 13.43 16.02 44.08
C LEU A 427 14.12 17.06 43.16
N ASP A 428 15.44 16.94 42.98
CA ASP A 428 16.22 17.73 42.02
C ASP A 428 15.76 17.51 40.57
N VAL A 429 15.50 16.25 40.19
CA VAL A 429 14.98 15.86 38.86
C VAL A 429 13.57 16.41 38.66
N TYR A 430 12.72 16.31 39.67
CA TYR A 430 11.34 16.82 39.64
C TYR A 430 11.31 18.34 39.44
N LEU A 431 12.04 19.11 40.25
CA LEU A 431 12.08 20.57 40.15
C LEU A 431 12.64 21.05 38.82
N LEU A 432 13.70 20.40 38.32
CA LEU A 432 14.27 20.73 37.03
C LEU A 432 13.26 20.51 35.89
N ARG A 433 12.51 19.40 35.93
CA ARG A 433 11.47 19.13 34.95
C ARG A 433 10.34 20.13 35.01
N LEU A 434 9.85 20.44 36.21
CA LEU A 434 8.78 21.41 36.37
C LEU A 434 9.18 22.77 35.79
N ARG A 435 10.44 23.18 35.97
CA ARG A 435 11.00 24.40 35.38
C ARG A 435 11.13 24.34 33.85
N ARG A 436 11.49 23.17 33.30
CA ARG A 436 11.67 22.99 31.83
C ARG A 436 10.37 22.69 31.10
N LEU A 437 9.33 22.25 31.81
CA LEU A 437 8.07 21.79 31.24
C LEU A 437 7.41 22.83 30.30
N PRO A 438 7.35 24.14 30.63
CA PRO A 438 6.80 25.12 29.69
C PRO A 438 7.59 25.19 28.37
N ALA A 439 8.92 25.23 28.45
CA ALA A 439 9.78 25.26 27.26
C ALA A 439 9.69 23.94 26.46
N GLU A 440 9.58 22.79 27.14
CA GLU A 440 9.36 21.50 26.49
C GLU A 440 7.99 21.41 25.80
N ARG A 441 6.93 21.96 26.43
CA ARG A 441 5.59 22.07 25.84
C ARG A 441 5.60 22.98 24.61
N ASP A 442 6.26 24.14 24.69
CA ASP A 442 6.38 25.06 23.56
C ASP A 442 7.11 24.41 22.38
N LEU A 443 8.20 23.68 22.64
CA LEU A 443 8.93 22.94 21.61
C LEU A 443 8.08 21.81 21.01
N ALA A 444 7.36 21.05 21.86
CA ALA A 444 6.46 20.00 21.41
C ALA A 444 5.31 20.55 20.55
N GLN A 445 4.72 21.68 20.94
CA GLN A 445 3.66 22.35 20.19
C GLN A 445 4.17 22.86 18.84
N ARG A 446 5.36 23.49 18.79
CA ARG A 446 5.96 23.93 17.53
C ARG A 446 6.23 22.77 16.58
N ARG A 447 6.77 21.66 17.12
CA ARG A 447 6.99 20.43 16.35
C ARG A 447 5.66 19.89 15.81
N TRP A 448 4.63 19.77 16.65
CA TRP A 448 3.32 19.26 16.23
C TRP A 448 2.67 20.16 15.18
N ASN A 449 2.73 21.49 15.34
CA ASN A 449 2.22 22.43 14.34
C ASN A 449 2.91 22.24 12.98
N ALA A 450 4.24 22.04 12.97
CA ALA A 450 5.00 21.80 11.75
C ALA A 450 4.65 20.44 11.11
N GLU A 451 4.54 19.39 11.93
CA GLU A 451 4.09 18.07 11.48
C GLU A 451 2.67 18.12 10.89
N TYR A 452 1.76 18.88 11.51
CA TYR A 452 0.38 19.04 11.05
C TYR A 452 0.28 19.85 9.75
N GLN A 453 1.05 20.93 9.61
CA GLN A 453 1.12 21.68 8.35
C GLN A 453 1.62 20.80 7.20
N GLU A 454 2.63 19.97 7.47
CA GLU A 454 3.14 19.03 6.48
C GLU A 454 2.10 17.95 6.14
N TYR A 455 1.35 17.46 7.13
CA TYR A 455 0.23 16.55 6.90
C TYR A 455 -0.79 17.15 5.92
N VAL A 456 -1.22 18.39 6.17
CA VAL A 456 -2.18 19.08 5.29
C VAL A 456 -1.62 19.25 3.88
N ARG A 457 -0.34 19.64 3.77
CA ARG A 457 0.34 19.76 2.48
C ARG A 457 0.39 18.42 1.74
N TRP A 458 0.77 17.33 2.41
CA TRP A 458 0.90 16.01 1.82
C TRP A 458 -0.46 15.40 1.46
N ALA A 459 -1.48 15.60 2.30
CA ALA A 459 -2.86 15.24 2.00
C ALA A 459 -3.39 15.98 0.76
N GLY A 460 -3.06 17.27 0.61
CA GLY A 460 -3.35 18.04 -0.59
C GLY A 460 -2.61 17.55 -1.83
N VAL A 461 -1.38 17.04 -1.69
CA VAL A 461 -0.65 16.40 -2.82
C VAL A 461 -1.33 15.10 -3.27
N LEU A 462 -2.00 14.39 -2.35
CA LEU A 462 -2.69 13.13 -2.62
C LEU A 462 -4.18 13.30 -2.98
N SER A 463 -4.72 14.52 -3.03
CA SER A 463 -6.16 14.73 -3.22
C SER A 463 -6.68 14.38 -4.61
N ASP A 464 -5.82 14.49 -5.64
CA ASP A 464 -6.07 14.12 -7.04
C ASP A 464 -5.61 12.67 -7.35
N ARG A 465 -5.48 11.83 -6.32
CA ARG A 465 -5.21 10.40 -6.46
C ARG A 465 -6.21 9.78 -7.45
N PRO A 466 -5.75 8.95 -8.42
CA PRO A 466 -6.65 8.32 -9.35
C PRO A 466 -7.51 7.24 -8.69
N THR A 467 -8.71 7.03 -9.22
CA THR A 467 -9.57 5.92 -8.79
C THR A 467 -9.08 4.59 -9.39
N ASP A 468 -9.56 3.46 -8.87
CA ASP A 468 -9.20 2.16 -9.45
C ASP A 468 -9.73 2.00 -10.88
N VAL A 469 -10.89 2.59 -11.20
CA VAL A 469 -11.44 2.64 -12.56
C VAL A 469 -10.53 3.42 -13.49
N GLU A 470 -10.05 4.60 -13.10
CA GLU A 470 -9.10 5.37 -13.92
C GLU A 470 -7.79 4.59 -14.17
N MET A 471 -7.33 3.83 -13.17
CA MET A 471 -6.16 2.95 -13.33
C MET A 471 -6.44 1.81 -14.31
N ALA A 472 -7.65 1.25 -14.31
CA ALA A 472 -8.07 0.22 -15.25
C ALA A 472 -8.12 0.75 -16.68
N ASP A 473 -8.72 1.93 -16.88
CA ASP A 473 -8.85 2.58 -18.18
C ASP A 473 -7.47 2.82 -18.81
N TRP A 474 -6.52 3.35 -18.04
CA TRP A 474 -5.15 3.57 -18.52
C TRP A 474 -4.44 2.29 -18.91
N LEU A 475 -4.62 1.20 -18.15
CA LEU A 475 -4.03 -0.09 -18.48
C LEU A 475 -4.62 -0.63 -19.79
N ASN A 476 -5.94 -0.54 -19.95
CA ASN A 476 -6.58 -0.96 -21.18
C ASN A 476 -6.11 -0.17 -22.41
N TYR A 477 -5.98 1.16 -22.30
CA TYR A 477 -5.40 1.97 -23.38
C TYR A 477 -3.95 1.59 -23.70
N ASP A 478 -3.15 1.19 -22.71
CA ASP A 478 -1.81 0.65 -22.96
C ASP A 478 -1.87 -0.68 -23.71
N GLU A 479 -2.76 -1.59 -23.32
CA GLU A 479 -2.92 -2.89 -23.98
C GLU A 479 -3.36 -2.74 -25.43
N ILE A 480 -4.33 -1.86 -25.71
CA ILE A 480 -4.74 -1.52 -27.09
C ILE A 480 -3.55 -0.96 -27.86
N HIS A 481 -2.85 0.01 -27.28
CA HIS A 481 -1.69 0.62 -27.95
C HIS A 481 -0.59 -0.40 -28.26
N LEU A 482 -0.27 -1.27 -27.30
CA LEU A 482 0.74 -2.32 -27.47
C LEU A 482 0.31 -3.33 -28.54
N MET A 483 -0.96 -3.72 -28.56
CA MET A 483 -1.52 -4.61 -29.58
C MET A 483 -1.36 -4.02 -30.98
N THR A 484 -1.83 -2.79 -31.19
CA THR A 484 -1.73 -2.09 -32.48
C THR A 484 -0.26 -1.90 -32.88
N MET A 485 0.62 -1.57 -31.92
CA MET A 485 2.06 -1.47 -32.17
C MET A 485 2.65 -2.79 -32.66
N VAL A 486 2.37 -3.89 -31.96
CA VAL A 486 2.90 -5.22 -32.30
C VAL A 486 2.38 -5.70 -33.66
N ARG A 487 1.09 -5.52 -33.95
CA ARG A 487 0.51 -5.87 -35.25
C ARG A 487 1.15 -5.10 -36.40
N LYS A 488 1.34 -3.78 -36.26
CA LYS A 488 2.06 -2.95 -37.25
C LYS A 488 3.50 -3.41 -37.46
N GLN A 489 4.21 -3.76 -36.38
CA GLN A 489 5.58 -4.29 -36.47
C GLN A 489 5.65 -5.60 -37.28
N TYR A 490 4.63 -6.44 -37.12
CA TYR A 490 4.50 -7.73 -37.80
C TYR A 490 3.80 -7.66 -39.16
N ARG A 491 3.36 -6.47 -39.59
CA ARG A 491 2.60 -6.21 -40.81
C ARG A 491 1.36 -7.12 -40.94
N LEU A 492 0.66 -7.34 -39.83
CA LEU A 492 -0.57 -8.12 -39.78
C LEU A 492 -1.77 -7.19 -39.88
N ALA A 493 -2.67 -7.46 -40.82
CA ALA A 493 -4.03 -6.92 -40.80
C ALA A 493 -4.84 -7.56 -39.67
N ASN A 494 -5.97 -6.97 -39.25
CA ASN A 494 -6.81 -7.61 -38.23
C ASN A 494 -7.33 -8.97 -38.71
N VAL A 495 -7.55 -9.13 -40.02
CA VAL A 495 -7.97 -10.39 -40.64
C VAL A 495 -6.93 -11.51 -40.54
N ASP A 496 -5.64 -11.18 -40.36
CA ASP A 496 -4.56 -12.17 -40.27
C ASP A 496 -4.38 -12.75 -38.85
N VAL A 497 -5.01 -12.11 -37.85
CA VAL A 497 -4.98 -12.53 -36.46
C VAL A 497 -6.23 -13.37 -36.19
N ILE A 498 -6.03 -14.68 -35.99
CA ILE A 498 -7.08 -15.62 -35.64
C ILE A 498 -7.60 -15.29 -34.23
N GLU A 499 -6.66 -15.13 -33.29
CA GLU A 499 -6.95 -14.83 -31.90
C GLU A 499 -5.74 -14.16 -31.24
N TYR A 500 -5.96 -13.44 -30.15
CA TYR A 500 -4.88 -12.93 -29.34
C TYR A 500 -5.16 -13.06 -27.84
N ALA A 501 -4.10 -13.14 -27.05
CA ALA A 501 -4.12 -13.09 -25.59
C ALA A 501 -3.21 -11.98 -25.09
N VAL A 502 -3.65 -11.23 -24.08
CA VAL A 502 -2.82 -10.27 -23.34
C VAL A 502 -2.78 -10.72 -21.90
N LEU A 503 -1.60 -11.07 -21.38
CA LEU A 503 -1.38 -11.39 -19.98
C LEU A 503 -0.51 -10.34 -19.33
N THR A 504 -0.86 -9.92 -18.13
CA THR A 504 -0.09 -8.93 -17.39
C THR A 504 0.39 -9.51 -16.07
N GLU A 505 1.68 -9.37 -15.79
CA GLU A 505 2.28 -9.76 -14.51
C GLU A 505 3.05 -8.57 -13.90
N PRO A 506 3.27 -8.55 -12.57
CA PRO A 506 4.06 -7.49 -11.94
C PRO A 506 5.51 -7.51 -12.41
N ALA A 507 6.03 -6.35 -12.82
CA ALA A 507 7.47 -6.23 -13.09
C ALA A 507 8.30 -6.35 -11.78
N PRO A 508 9.55 -6.85 -11.85
CA PRO A 508 10.42 -6.95 -10.68
C PRO A 508 10.58 -5.61 -9.95
N GLY A 509 10.28 -5.60 -8.65
CA GLY A 509 10.36 -4.40 -7.81
C GLY A 509 9.20 -3.41 -7.98
N ALA A 510 8.15 -3.76 -8.75
CA ALA A 510 6.96 -2.94 -8.87
C ALA A 510 6.29 -2.71 -7.50
N ARG A 511 5.73 -1.52 -7.31
CA ARG A 511 4.81 -1.24 -6.21
C ARG A 511 3.45 -1.82 -6.58
N ARG A 512 2.73 -2.33 -5.59
CA ARG A 512 1.38 -2.86 -5.78
C ARG A 512 0.42 -2.24 -4.79
N ALA A 513 -0.78 -1.91 -5.27
CA ALA A 513 -1.86 -1.42 -4.44
C ALA A 513 -3.21 -1.91 -4.98
N ARG A 514 -4.21 -2.00 -4.11
CA ARG A 514 -5.59 -2.30 -4.50
C ARG A 514 -6.58 -1.52 -3.65
N VAL A 515 -7.78 -1.31 -4.18
CA VAL A 515 -8.95 -0.93 -3.37
C VAL A 515 -9.56 -2.19 -2.75
N ARG A 516 -10.31 -2.04 -1.65
CA ARG A 516 -11.04 -3.17 -1.04
C ARG A 516 -11.92 -3.86 -2.09
N ARG A 517 -11.87 -5.20 -2.14
CA ARG A 517 -12.56 -6.03 -3.16
C ARG A 517 -12.19 -5.77 -4.62
N GLY A 518 -11.20 -4.93 -4.92
CA GLY A 518 -10.72 -4.65 -6.28
C GLY A 518 -9.42 -5.39 -6.66
N PRO A 519 -9.07 -5.41 -7.96
CA PRO A 519 -7.88 -6.08 -8.47
C PRO A 519 -6.58 -5.40 -8.02
N TRP A 520 -5.48 -6.14 -8.06
CA TRP A 520 -4.17 -5.56 -7.83
C TRP A 520 -3.74 -4.70 -9.02
N ARG A 521 -3.37 -3.45 -8.73
CA ARG A 521 -2.69 -2.58 -9.68
C ARG A 521 -1.21 -2.52 -9.35
N TYR A 522 -0.39 -2.32 -10.38
CA TYR A 522 1.06 -2.31 -10.28
C TYR A 522 1.66 -1.03 -10.88
N SER A 523 2.77 -0.57 -10.32
CA SER A 523 3.47 0.61 -10.87
C SER A 523 4.21 0.32 -12.17
N ALA A 524 4.44 -0.97 -12.46
CA ALA A 524 5.06 -1.45 -13.69
C ALA A 524 4.61 -2.89 -13.95
N TYR A 525 4.41 -3.21 -15.22
CA TYR A 525 3.91 -4.51 -15.68
C TYR A 525 4.90 -5.16 -16.65
N ILE A 526 4.94 -6.48 -16.67
CA ILE A 526 5.39 -7.24 -17.84
C ILE A 526 4.13 -7.68 -18.57
N VAL A 527 4.03 -7.29 -19.84
CA VAL A 527 2.89 -7.60 -20.70
C VAL A 527 3.33 -8.66 -21.70
N TRP A 528 2.64 -9.79 -21.68
CA TRP A 528 2.80 -10.89 -22.61
C TRP A 528 1.67 -10.83 -23.64
N LEU A 529 2.05 -10.72 -24.91
CA LEU A 529 1.13 -10.66 -26.04
C LEU A 529 1.32 -11.92 -26.87
N TYR A 530 0.25 -12.69 -27.02
CA TYR A 530 0.20 -13.85 -27.90
C TYR A 530 -0.70 -13.50 -29.08
N LEU A 531 -0.16 -13.60 -30.30
CA LEU A 531 -0.92 -13.47 -31.54
C LEU A 531 -0.96 -14.81 -32.24
N LEU A 532 -2.14 -15.39 -32.37
CA LEU A 532 -2.38 -16.62 -33.08
C LEU A 532 -2.72 -16.25 -34.53
N THR A 533 -1.94 -16.78 -35.46
CA THR A 533 -2.07 -16.55 -36.90
C THR A 533 -2.14 -17.89 -37.63
N GLU A 534 -2.46 -17.89 -38.92
CA GLU A 534 -2.43 -19.14 -39.70
C GLU A 534 -1.03 -19.79 -39.73
N ALA A 535 0.03 -18.97 -39.65
CA ALA A 535 1.41 -19.43 -39.69
C ALA A 535 1.94 -19.96 -38.34
N GLY A 536 1.16 -19.83 -37.25
CA GLY A 536 1.58 -20.17 -35.89
C GLY A 536 1.39 -19.03 -34.90
N VAL A 537 2.12 -19.10 -33.78
CA VAL A 537 1.99 -18.18 -32.65
C VAL A 537 3.17 -17.21 -32.62
N ARG A 538 2.85 -15.92 -32.47
CA ARG A 538 3.84 -14.86 -32.23
C ARG A 538 3.68 -14.38 -30.80
N GLN A 539 4.71 -14.57 -29.99
CA GLN A 539 4.76 -14.12 -28.61
C GLN A 539 5.66 -12.88 -28.51
N VAL A 540 5.15 -11.85 -27.85
CA VAL A 540 5.90 -10.62 -27.56
C VAL A 540 5.80 -10.32 -26.07
N THR A 541 6.94 -10.13 -25.43
CA THR A 541 7.00 -9.67 -24.04
C THR A 541 7.49 -8.23 -24.02
N VAL A 542 6.82 -7.39 -23.23
CA VAL A 542 7.14 -5.96 -23.10
C VAL A 542 7.12 -5.58 -21.64
N GLN A 543 8.14 -4.85 -21.18
CA GLN A 543 8.11 -4.21 -19.88
C GLN A 543 7.48 -2.81 -20.00
N LEU A 544 6.36 -2.61 -19.32
CA LEU A 544 5.57 -1.39 -19.32
C LEU A 544 5.76 -0.63 -18.00
N ASP A 545 6.28 0.60 -18.07
CA ASP A 545 6.20 1.55 -16.96
C ASP A 545 4.82 2.20 -16.94
N PHE A 546 4.03 1.87 -15.91
CA PHE A 546 2.63 2.29 -15.82
C PHE A 546 2.47 3.79 -15.53
N ALA A 547 3.49 4.50 -15.04
CA ALA A 547 3.38 5.94 -14.86
C ALA A 547 3.60 6.69 -16.18
N THR A 548 4.53 6.21 -17.00
CA THR A 548 4.95 6.89 -18.24
C THR A 548 4.29 6.33 -19.50
N GLY A 549 3.72 5.13 -19.44
CA GLY A 549 3.21 4.39 -20.59
C GLY A 549 4.31 3.98 -21.57
N VAL A 550 5.58 3.95 -21.13
CA VAL A 550 6.72 3.60 -21.96
C VAL A 550 6.89 2.08 -21.98
N ALA A 551 6.87 1.53 -23.18
CA ALA A 551 7.20 0.14 -23.48
C ALA A 551 8.72 0.00 -23.66
N SER A 552 9.33 -0.94 -22.96
CA SER A 552 10.78 -1.21 -22.98
C SER A 552 11.06 -2.71 -22.96
N ASN A 553 12.32 -3.09 -23.21
CA ASN A 553 12.80 -4.48 -23.12
C ASN A 553 11.91 -5.46 -23.90
N GLN A 554 11.63 -5.12 -25.16
CA GLN A 554 10.77 -5.95 -26.00
C GLN A 554 11.52 -7.23 -26.41
N GLU A 555 10.96 -8.37 -26.04
CA GLU A 555 11.40 -9.69 -26.48
C GLU A 555 10.37 -10.29 -27.43
N ARG A 556 10.83 -11.00 -28.47
CA ARG A 556 9.98 -11.56 -29.51
C ARG A 556 10.35 -13.00 -29.78
N THR A 557 9.35 -13.87 -29.73
CA THR A 557 9.48 -15.28 -30.06
C THR A 557 8.39 -15.65 -31.05
N THR A 558 8.72 -16.49 -32.02
CA THR A 558 7.74 -17.03 -32.96
C THR A 558 7.92 -18.53 -33.02
N PHE A 559 6.83 -19.26 -32.87
CA PHE A 559 6.84 -20.71 -32.91
C PHE A 559 5.62 -21.20 -33.67
N ARG A 560 5.82 -22.29 -34.40
CA ARG A 560 4.74 -22.97 -35.12
C ARG A 560 3.91 -23.79 -34.15
N TYR A 561 2.67 -24.10 -34.52
CA TYR A 561 1.77 -24.90 -33.68
C TYR A 561 2.31 -26.29 -33.36
N ASP A 562 3.03 -26.92 -34.30
CA ASP A 562 3.68 -28.22 -34.13
C ASP A 562 4.90 -28.20 -33.19
N ALA A 563 5.38 -27.02 -32.80
CA ALA A 563 6.49 -26.87 -31.84
C ALA A 563 6.03 -26.87 -30.38
N ILE A 564 4.72 -26.77 -30.12
CA ILE A 564 4.16 -26.74 -28.76
C ILE A 564 4.13 -28.16 -28.22
N ALA A 565 4.88 -28.43 -27.16
CA ALA A 565 4.94 -29.74 -26.51
C ALA A 565 3.84 -29.90 -25.45
N SER A 566 3.60 -28.84 -24.67
CA SER A 566 2.50 -28.76 -23.74
C SER A 566 2.13 -27.31 -23.44
N ALA A 567 0.86 -27.07 -23.17
CA ALA A 567 0.36 -25.85 -22.56
C ALA A 567 -0.50 -26.26 -21.38
N GLY A 568 -0.50 -25.46 -20.31
CA GLY A 568 -1.31 -25.74 -19.14
C GLY A 568 -1.35 -24.58 -18.17
N ILE A 569 -2.50 -24.38 -17.53
CA ILE A 569 -2.67 -23.50 -16.38
C ILE A 569 -2.48 -24.31 -15.10
N GLN A 570 -1.45 -24.00 -14.33
CA GLN A 570 -1.24 -24.59 -13.02
C GLN A 570 -1.83 -23.68 -11.93
N GLU A 571 -2.88 -24.17 -11.30
CA GLU A 571 -3.46 -23.57 -10.09
C GLU A 571 -2.75 -24.11 -8.85
N ILE A 572 -1.98 -23.27 -8.17
CA ILE A 572 -1.27 -23.65 -6.95
C ILE A 572 -2.16 -23.31 -5.76
N GLY A 573 -2.72 -24.34 -5.12
CA GLY A 573 -3.37 -24.26 -3.82
C GLY A 573 -2.39 -24.57 -2.69
N ILE A 574 -2.43 -23.79 -1.60
CA ILE A 574 -1.85 -24.24 -0.32
C ILE A 574 -3.01 -24.62 0.55
N GLY A 575 -2.90 -25.74 1.25
CA GLY A 575 -3.67 -25.78 2.47
C GLY A 575 -3.00 -26.48 3.61
N PHE A 576 -3.81 -26.61 4.64
CA PHE A 576 -3.36 -26.90 5.97
C PHE A 576 -3.95 -28.26 6.35
N ALA A 577 -3.07 -29.26 6.45
CA ALA A 577 -3.35 -30.52 7.11
C ALA A 577 -2.31 -30.57 8.21
N ASP A 578 -2.78 -30.71 9.45
CA ASP A 578 -1.95 -31.00 10.61
C ASP A 578 -0.73 -30.08 10.82
N GLY A 579 -0.92 -28.77 10.66
CA GLY A 579 0.07 -27.76 11.05
C GLY A 579 1.35 -27.73 10.20
N ARG A 580 1.41 -28.46 9.08
CA ARG A 580 2.51 -28.40 8.10
C ARG A 580 2.03 -27.77 6.78
N ARG A 581 2.87 -26.91 6.21
CA ARG A 581 2.65 -26.32 4.87
C ARG A 581 2.95 -27.39 3.83
N GLU A 582 1.93 -27.93 3.18
CA GLU A 582 2.08 -28.76 1.99
C GLU A 582 1.25 -28.17 0.84
N VAL A 583 1.88 -28.11 -0.34
CA VAL A 583 1.21 -27.78 -1.61
C VAL A 583 0.41 -29.01 -2.01
N LEU A 584 -0.92 -28.93 -1.97
CA LEU A 584 -1.80 -30.03 -2.37
C LEU A 584 -2.64 -29.61 -3.58
N PRO A 585 -2.84 -30.48 -4.59
CA PRO A 585 -3.91 -30.35 -5.56
C PRO A 585 -5.28 -30.52 -4.87
N LEU A 586 -6.28 -29.79 -5.36
CA LEU A 586 -7.61 -29.52 -4.78
C LEU A 586 -8.27 -30.61 -3.91
N ASP A 587 -8.60 -30.24 -2.67
CA ASP A 587 -9.79 -30.64 -1.89
C ASP A 587 -9.92 -29.71 -0.66
N GLY A 588 -10.57 -28.54 -0.87
CA GLY A 588 -10.93 -27.59 0.22
C GLY A 588 -9.87 -26.59 0.68
N ARG A 589 -9.02 -26.06 -0.21
CA ARG A 589 -7.85 -25.22 0.15
C ARG A 589 -7.70 -23.97 -0.72
N LEU A 590 -7.24 -22.87 -0.10
CA LEU A 590 -7.08 -21.54 -0.72
C LEU A 590 -6.22 -21.60 -2.00
N LEU A 591 -6.77 -21.11 -3.10
CA LEU A 591 -6.04 -20.81 -4.32
C LEU A 591 -5.00 -19.72 -4.00
N VAL A 592 -3.72 -20.00 -4.22
CA VAL A 592 -2.61 -19.12 -3.85
C VAL A 592 -1.96 -18.46 -5.06
N SER A 593 -1.93 -19.13 -6.21
CA SER A 593 -1.54 -18.48 -7.47
C SER A 593 -1.96 -19.26 -8.70
N LYS A 594 -2.24 -18.55 -9.80
CA LYS A 594 -2.37 -19.15 -11.13
C LYS A 594 -1.10 -18.88 -11.94
N ASN A 595 -0.44 -19.94 -12.40
CA ASN A 595 0.73 -19.84 -13.26
C ASN A 595 0.41 -20.48 -14.60
N PHE A 596 0.59 -19.73 -15.69
CA PHE A 596 0.56 -20.30 -17.03
C PHE A 596 1.91 -20.91 -17.38
N THR A 597 1.88 -22.11 -17.95
CA THR A 597 3.06 -22.85 -18.40
C THR A 597 2.92 -23.24 -19.87
N LEU A 598 3.93 -22.90 -20.67
CA LEU A 598 4.03 -23.32 -22.07
C LEU A 598 5.41 -23.94 -22.29
N ALA A 599 5.44 -25.22 -22.68
CA ALA A 599 6.67 -25.92 -23.02
C ALA A 599 6.72 -26.15 -24.53
N LEU A 600 7.86 -25.84 -25.14
CA LEU A 600 8.15 -26.10 -26.54
C LEU A 600 9.05 -27.33 -26.68
N LEU A 601 8.96 -28.02 -27.82
CA LEU A 601 9.74 -29.23 -28.12
C LEU A 601 11.26 -28.97 -28.13
N ASN A 602 11.68 -27.73 -28.30
CA ASN A 602 13.09 -27.32 -28.26
C ASN A 602 13.64 -27.18 -26.82
N GLY A 603 12.84 -27.49 -25.79
CA GLY A 603 13.21 -27.39 -24.37
C GLY A 603 13.05 -25.99 -23.77
N GLN A 604 12.52 -25.01 -24.51
CA GLN A 604 12.15 -23.70 -23.95
C GLN A 604 10.82 -23.79 -23.20
N ASN A 605 10.81 -23.29 -21.96
CA ASN A 605 9.62 -23.22 -21.13
C ASN A 605 9.33 -21.76 -20.76
N PHE A 606 8.08 -21.36 -20.91
CA PHE A 606 7.57 -20.06 -20.49
C PHE A 606 6.69 -20.24 -19.27
N HIS A 607 6.93 -19.40 -18.25
CA HIS A 607 6.15 -19.36 -17.03
C HIS A 607 5.67 -17.93 -16.81
N VAL A 608 4.36 -17.73 -16.77
CA VAL A 608 3.75 -16.42 -16.49
C VAL A 608 2.98 -16.50 -15.18
N GLY A 609 3.31 -15.63 -14.23
CA GLY A 609 2.60 -15.57 -12.96
C GLY A 609 1.42 -14.62 -13.06
N ILE A 610 0.19 -15.15 -13.15
CA ILE A 610 -1.01 -14.35 -13.41
C ILE A 610 -1.41 -13.58 -12.14
N GLU A 611 -1.56 -14.25 -11.00
CA GLU A 611 -1.82 -13.59 -9.70
C GLU A 611 -1.37 -14.47 -8.53
N SER A 612 -0.90 -13.87 -7.42
CA SER A 612 -0.73 -14.58 -6.14
C SER A 612 -1.57 -13.99 -5.02
N LEU A 613 -2.50 -14.80 -4.50
CA LEU A 613 -3.41 -14.51 -3.38
C LEU A 613 -2.78 -14.81 -2.01
N SER A 614 -1.53 -15.33 -1.95
CA SER A 614 -0.86 -15.79 -0.72
C SER A 614 -0.81 -14.77 0.43
N GLU A 615 -0.88 -13.48 0.12
CA GLU A 615 -0.67 -12.41 1.10
C GLU A 615 -1.93 -11.62 1.48
N ALA A 616 -3.11 -11.99 0.98
CA ALA A 616 -4.38 -11.38 1.37
C ALA A 616 -4.83 -11.70 2.82
N ARG A 617 -3.97 -12.35 3.62
CA ARG A 617 -4.33 -12.89 4.95
C ARG A 617 -4.36 -11.85 6.08
N GLY A 618 -4.60 -10.59 5.75
CA GLY A 618 -4.83 -9.52 6.71
C GLY A 618 -6.05 -8.70 6.28
N GLU A 619 -7.16 -8.90 6.99
CA GLU A 619 -8.38 -8.07 7.01
C GLU A 619 -9.50 -8.37 5.98
N GLN A 620 -10.66 -8.73 6.55
CA GLN A 620 -12.06 -8.41 6.19
C GLN A 620 -12.61 -8.60 4.75
N ASP A 621 -11.82 -9.11 3.81
CA ASP A 621 -12.33 -9.51 2.49
C ASP A 621 -12.61 -11.01 2.46
N ASP A 622 -13.76 -11.37 1.89
CA ASP A 622 -14.21 -12.75 1.74
C ASP A 622 -13.29 -13.50 0.77
N VAL A 623 -12.87 -14.70 1.14
CA VAL A 623 -11.95 -15.52 0.34
C VAL A 623 -12.60 -15.89 -0.99
N ASP A 624 -13.90 -16.17 -0.98
CA ASP A 624 -14.66 -16.54 -2.18
C ASP A 624 -14.68 -15.39 -3.19
N TRP A 625 -14.81 -14.14 -2.71
CA TRP A 625 -14.72 -12.95 -3.56
C TRP A 625 -13.34 -12.78 -4.22
N LEU A 626 -12.27 -13.07 -3.48
CA LEU A 626 -10.91 -12.99 -4.02
C LEU A 626 -10.63 -14.08 -5.07
N VAL A 627 -11.27 -15.25 -4.94
CA VAL A 627 -11.22 -16.28 -5.97
C VAL A 627 -11.92 -15.81 -7.24
N HIS A 628 -13.11 -15.21 -7.13
CA HIS A 628 -13.81 -14.62 -8.29
C HIS A 628 -12.98 -13.54 -9.00
N LEU A 629 -12.28 -12.70 -8.25
CA LEU A 629 -11.39 -11.68 -8.79
C LEU A 629 -10.22 -12.30 -9.59
N SER A 630 -9.65 -13.40 -9.10
CA SER A 630 -8.59 -14.13 -9.81
C SER A 630 -9.08 -14.93 -11.03
N LEU A 631 -10.39 -15.17 -11.12
CA LEU A 631 -11.05 -15.84 -12.25
C LEU A 631 -11.39 -14.87 -13.40
N ASP A 632 -11.40 -13.56 -13.16
CA ASP A 632 -11.60 -12.55 -14.22
C ASP A 632 -10.42 -12.46 -15.21
N GLY A 633 -9.35 -13.25 -15.01
CA GLY A 633 -8.34 -13.57 -16.03
C GLY A 633 -8.85 -14.38 -17.23
N THR A 634 -10.14 -14.26 -17.57
CA THR A 634 -10.81 -14.96 -18.68
C THR A 634 -10.17 -14.69 -20.06
N VAL A 635 -9.45 -13.57 -20.22
CA VAL A 635 -8.61 -13.27 -21.39
C VAL A 635 -7.52 -14.32 -21.60
N ALA A 636 -6.96 -14.84 -20.50
CA ALA A 636 -5.97 -15.91 -20.52
C ALA A 636 -6.65 -17.22 -20.92
N ASP A 637 -7.72 -17.61 -20.23
CA ASP A 637 -8.31 -18.94 -20.36
C ASP A 637 -8.71 -19.31 -21.79
N SER A 638 -9.22 -18.37 -22.59
CA SER A 638 -9.68 -18.67 -23.95
C SER A 638 -8.55 -18.97 -24.93
N ALA A 639 -7.61 -18.03 -25.10
CA ALA A 639 -6.46 -18.23 -25.99
C ALA A 639 -5.51 -19.31 -25.45
N LEU A 640 -5.44 -19.48 -24.13
CA LEU A 640 -4.68 -20.57 -23.51
C LEU A 640 -5.35 -21.92 -23.75
N ARG A 641 -6.68 -22.02 -23.64
CA ARG A 641 -7.43 -23.22 -24.06
C ARG A 641 -7.18 -23.52 -25.53
N LEU A 642 -7.12 -22.52 -26.40
CA LEU A 642 -6.81 -22.76 -27.81
C LEU A 642 -5.38 -23.31 -27.98
N LEU A 643 -4.39 -22.82 -27.21
CA LEU A 643 -3.04 -23.39 -27.19
C LEU A 643 -2.99 -24.81 -26.58
N GLU A 644 -3.82 -25.11 -25.57
CA GLU A 644 -4.00 -26.45 -25.00
C GLU A 644 -4.63 -27.40 -26.02
N GLU A 645 -5.69 -26.98 -26.71
CA GLU A 645 -6.34 -27.72 -27.80
C GLU A 645 -5.32 -28.00 -28.93
N VAL A 646 -4.50 -27.02 -29.30
CA VAL A 646 -3.44 -27.20 -30.30
C VAL A 646 -2.39 -28.21 -29.84
N ALA A 647 -1.93 -28.12 -28.59
CA ALA A 647 -0.92 -29.02 -28.04
C ALA A 647 -1.44 -30.47 -27.96
N ALA A 648 -2.74 -30.66 -27.69
CA ALA A 648 -3.37 -31.96 -27.59
C ALA A 648 -3.71 -32.59 -28.95
N GLU A 649 -4.20 -31.80 -29.92
CA GLU A 649 -4.83 -32.30 -31.14
C GLU A 649 -4.18 -31.85 -32.46
N GLY A 650 -3.23 -30.91 -32.43
CA GLY A 650 -2.48 -30.43 -33.61
C GLY A 650 -3.12 -29.24 -34.35
N GLY A 651 -2.29 -28.49 -35.10
CA GLY A 651 -2.67 -27.20 -35.71
C GLY A 651 -3.75 -27.24 -36.81
N GLU A 652 -3.94 -28.36 -37.51
CA GLU A 652 -4.98 -28.49 -38.56
C GLU A 652 -6.41 -28.40 -38.01
N ARG A 653 -6.60 -28.69 -36.71
CA ARG A 653 -7.93 -28.72 -36.11
C ARG A 653 -8.43 -27.35 -35.70
N VAL A 654 -7.56 -26.37 -35.43
CA VAL A 654 -7.96 -24.97 -35.17
C VAL A 654 -8.72 -24.37 -36.36
N SER A 655 -8.26 -24.68 -37.57
CA SER A 655 -8.92 -24.31 -38.83
C SER A 655 -10.30 -24.97 -39.00
N GLN A 656 -10.50 -26.16 -38.41
CA GLN A 656 -11.75 -26.92 -38.47
C GLN A 656 -12.71 -26.61 -37.31
N SER A 657 -12.22 -26.26 -36.12
CA SER A 657 -13.01 -25.84 -34.96
C SER A 657 -13.86 -24.60 -35.28
N ARG A 658 -13.35 -23.72 -36.15
CA ARG A 658 -14.08 -22.58 -36.74
C ARG A 658 -15.38 -22.99 -37.44
N ARG A 659 -15.45 -24.18 -38.04
CA ARG A 659 -16.62 -24.66 -38.82
C ARG A 659 -17.68 -25.38 -37.98
N ARG A 660 -17.38 -25.78 -36.75
CA ARG A 660 -18.25 -26.67 -35.95
C ARG A 660 -19.02 -25.98 -34.82
N ARG A 661 -18.60 -24.78 -34.38
CA ARG A 661 -19.24 -24.06 -33.26
C ARG A 661 -20.23 -23.01 -33.79
N GLY A 662 -21.34 -23.45 -34.39
CA GLY A 662 -22.43 -22.56 -34.78
C GLY A 662 -23.56 -22.60 -33.75
N PHE A 663 -23.74 -21.53 -32.98
CA PHE A 663 -24.98 -21.30 -32.23
C PHE A 663 -26.11 -20.89 -33.20
N PRO A 664 -27.39 -21.13 -32.89
CA PRO A 664 -28.48 -20.64 -33.75
C PRO A 664 -28.53 -19.10 -33.78
N PRO A 665 -28.94 -18.49 -34.92
CA PRO A 665 -29.10 -17.04 -35.01
C PRO A 665 -30.13 -16.54 -33.98
N PHE A 666 -29.95 -15.30 -33.50
CA PHE A 666 -30.89 -14.70 -32.55
C PHE A 666 -32.31 -14.63 -33.13
N ALA A 667 -33.31 -14.82 -32.28
CA ALA A 667 -34.70 -14.72 -32.70
C ALA A 667 -34.99 -13.28 -33.15
N GLY A 668 -35.39 -13.10 -34.41
CA GLY A 668 -35.86 -11.82 -34.92
C GLY A 668 -37.17 -11.38 -34.25
N PRO A 669 -37.54 -10.10 -34.34
CA PRO A 669 -38.83 -9.63 -33.85
C PRO A 669 -39.96 -10.41 -34.56
N ASP A 670 -40.84 -11.04 -33.78
CA ASP A 670 -42.07 -11.69 -34.26
C ASP A 670 -42.87 -10.67 -35.07
N LYS A 671 -42.82 -10.77 -36.40
CA LYS A 671 -43.62 -9.93 -37.31
C LYS A 671 -45.12 -10.29 -37.32
N GLU A 672 -45.54 -11.28 -36.52
CA GLU A 672 -46.91 -11.82 -36.54
C GLU A 672 -47.81 -11.36 -35.37
N ARG A 673 -47.42 -10.37 -34.57
CA ARG A 673 -48.28 -9.86 -33.47
C ARG A 673 -48.93 -8.50 -33.68
N ASP A 674 -48.68 -7.84 -34.81
CA ASP A 674 -49.37 -6.59 -35.21
C ASP A 674 -50.25 -6.78 -36.47
N ALA A 675 -50.95 -7.92 -36.56
CA ALA A 675 -51.99 -8.17 -37.56
C ALA A 675 -53.36 -8.38 -36.89
#